data_AF-A0A2U3E6Z2-F1
#
_entry.id   AF-A0A2U3E6Z2-F1
#
_cell.length_a   1.000
_cell.length_b   1.000
_cell.length_c   1.000
_cell.angle_alpha   90.00
_cell.angle_beta   90.00
_cell.angle_gamma   90.00
#
_symmetry.space_group_name_H-M   'P 1'
#
loop_
_entity.id
_entity.type
_entity.pdbx_description
1 polymer ?
#
loop_
_entity_poly.entity_id
_entity_poly.type
_entity_poly.pdbx_seq_one_letter_code
_entity_poly.pdbx_strand_id
1 'polypeptide(L)'
;MSYQQPGYVPQQHQQQVQHPHQQQQHYPPPPHAPQQQPLQQPPPQHQQQHQQFGNVAQAGGQHLPQQPPAPTDNGAFHGGTYSITHRDTNAVLGVTLQPGAVVRSKSGAMIHMAGSIQLTGKVKFSMKKLLTGSDMAESTYAGPGRLALGPTLFGDIITLHLDGRQSWTIGKDAFLACTADVSKEAKAQGLSKALFSGEDLFVYRVAGQGIIWLTSFGAVDRLDLQPGEQHIVDNGHLVAWSCDYRIEKAGGGTMGSLKTGEGLAAGTGRHQWQKNSPATRRAADTGRWPECDPALINSCSLVLGSLPLANPHLVVLGTASRKCGVAVFEIETTPPMVVHASVQCAIKLGRPPCRHAAMNLHLFIVVGSALAAVQFLRRLWKLCHSPLRAVPGPFLARLTDLWYLWTVQKGSFEQVNLHLHDKHGKIVRYGPNRYSFSDFEAVNKVIYSLGNSCQKSSWYSTWASPGQWSLFSDQSVQRHANNRRLYQATYAMSALVNYEPLVDTCSDLLALRFEEMMKANCPIDLGHWFQCYAFDVIGMITYGKRLGFLDSGHDIGGVIAALENHLGYATLVGIYSGLHKRLFRLMNYWAGAKGAGRAYVLQFTRERIREAQTKPQPILAETQVVAENFLAKFLAKHAASPDTFTAYHILAGCTSNMVAGSDTTAISLSAVLYCLLRNPATMAKLQDEIDSCTARGELSKIPSFKETQQMPYLQAVIKEALRMHPATGLPLERVVPEGGVEILDTFFPEGSIVGVNTWVVHRDRRIFGQDADVFEPGRWLTEDTEILSRMNRHWIPFGLGSRTCIGRHVSVLEMSKLLPRILRDFEFSLDETLKSREWITRNLWFVKPMNFKVNIQTRTAPRGKMNAHDVN
;
A
#
# COMPACT_ATOMS: atom_id res chain seq x y z
N MET A 1 0.39 -42.87 -38.29
CA MET A 1 1.30 -43.03 -39.45
C MET A 1 1.82 -41.66 -39.85
N SER A 2 3.01 -41.61 -40.45
CA SER A 2 3.89 -40.44 -40.53
C SER A 2 3.74 -39.62 -41.82
N TYR A 3 3.65 -38.29 -41.69
CA TYR A 3 3.98 -37.29 -42.72
C TYR A 3 4.56 -36.06 -41.98
N GLN A 4 5.88 -35.83 -42.02
CA GLN A 4 6.64 -35.09 -43.04
C GLN A 4 6.27 -33.60 -43.17
N GLN A 5 7.20 -32.74 -42.76
CA GLN A 5 7.21 -31.30 -43.07
C GLN A 5 7.80 -31.05 -44.48
N PRO A 6 7.32 -30.03 -45.21
CA PRO A 6 8.10 -29.34 -46.24
C PRO A 6 8.89 -28.17 -45.63
N GLY A 7 10.16 -28.01 -46.03
CA GLY A 7 10.99 -26.86 -45.63
C GLY A 7 10.68 -25.59 -46.43
N TYR A 8 11.19 -24.45 -45.95
CA TYR A 8 11.09 -23.16 -46.64
C TYR A 8 12.48 -22.58 -46.92
N VAL A 9 12.72 -22.17 -48.16
CA VAL A 9 13.98 -21.57 -48.64
C VAL A 9 13.85 -20.05 -48.63
N PRO A 10 14.83 -19.27 -48.15
CA PRO A 10 14.74 -17.82 -48.12
C PRO A 10 15.03 -17.21 -49.49
N GLN A 11 14.09 -16.45 -50.05
CA GLN A 11 14.36 -15.56 -51.18
C GLN A 11 14.51 -14.12 -50.70
N GLN A 12 15.72 -13.59 -50.89
CA GLN A 12 15.99 -12.16 -50.84
C GLN A 12 15.35 -11.49 -52.06
N HIS A 13 14.63 -10.40 -51.87
CA HIS A 13 14.41 -9.39 -52.92
C HIS A 13 14.61 -8.00 -52.29
N GLN A 14 15.74 -7.38 -52.60
CA GLN A 14 15.92 -5.94 -52.43
C GLN A 14 15.17 -5.25 -53.57
N GLN A 15 14.28 -4.31 -53.24
CA GLN A 15 13.85 -3.29 -54.19
C GLN A 15 14.11 -1.92 -53.59
N GLN A 16 14.99 -1.17 -54.25
CA GLN A 16 15.24 0.23 -53.98
C GLN A 16 14.02 1.03 -54.42
N VAL A 17 13.43 1.82 -53.52
CA VAL A 17 12.43 2.82 -53.88
C VAL A 17 13.13 4.17 -53.99
N GLN A 18 13.15 4.72 -55.20
CA GLN A 18 13.71 6.04 -55.47
C GLN A 18 12.77 7.13 -54.96
N HIS A 19 13.31 8.19 -54.35
CA HIS A 19 12.57 9.38 -53.99
C HIS A 19 12.31 10.26 -55.23
N PRO A 20 11.04 10.66 -55.50
CA PRO A 20 10.76 11.78 -56.40
C PRO A 20 10.96 13.11 -55.67
N HIS A 21 11.64 14.05 -56.32
CA HIS A 21 11.71 15.44 -55.86
C HIS A 21 10.31 16.08 -55.82
N GLN A 22 10.01 16.83 -54.77
CA GLN A 22 8.93 17.83 -54.79
C GLN A 22 9.47 19.23 -54.47
N GLN A 23 8.86 20.21 -55.14
CA GLN A 23 9.38 21.56 -55.32
C GLN A 23 9.12 22.45 -54.09
N GLN A 24 10.05 23.36 -53.82
CA GLN A 24 9.85 24.44 -52.85
C GLN A 24 8.79 25.42 -53.37
N GLN A 25 7.60 25.42 -52.78
CA GLN A 25 6.62 26.50 -53.01
C GLN A 25 6.88 27.65 -52.03
N HIS A 26 7.15 28.82 -52.60
CA HIS A 26 7.24 30.10 -51.89
C HIS A 26 5.84 30.56 -51.46
N TYR A 27 5.65 30.86 -50.17
CA TYR A 27 4.45 31.56 -49.69
C TYR A 27 4.73 33.08 -49.60
N PRO A 28 3.88 33.94 -50.18
CA PRO A 28 3.97 35.38 -49.96
C PRO A 28 3.45 35.78 -48.57
N PRO A 29 3.92 36.90 -47.98
CA PRO A 29 3.49 37.35 -46.65
C PRO A 29 2.07 37.95 -46.68
N PRO A 30 1.30 37.85 -45.58
CA PRO A 30 -0.03 38.43 -45.48
C PRO A 30 -0.01 39.96 -45.28
N PRO A 31 -1.01 40.71 -45.79
CA PRO A 31 -1.08 42.15 -45.66
C PRO A 31 -1.54 42.64 -44.26
N HIS A 32 -1.26 43.91 -43.97
CA HIS A 32 -1.51 44.56 -42.68
C HIS A 32 -3.01 44.70 -42.31
N ALA A 33 -3.26 44.77 -41.01
CA ALA A 33 -4.60 44.80 -40.39
C ALA A 33 -5.31 46.17 -40.44
N PRO A 34 -6.66 46.19 -40.45
CA PRO A 34 -7.47 47.35 -40.06
C PRO A 34 -7.62 47.49 -38.53
N GLN A 35 -7.87 48.72 -38.08
CA GLN A 35 -7.83 49.16 -36.68
C GLN A 35 -8.97 48.62 -35.80
N GLN A 36 -8.68 48.36 -34.52
CA GLN A 36 -9.69 48.13 -33.47
C GLN A 36 -10.05 49.46 -32.77
N GLN A 37 -11.34 49.68 -32.50
CA GLN A 37 -11.81 50.73 -31.59
C GLN A 37 -12.05 50.16 -30.17
N PRO A 38 -11.85 50.95 -29.10
CA PRO A 38 -11.79 50.42 -27.73
C PRO A 38 -13.16 50.36 -27.05
N LEU A 39 -13.46 49.23 -26.39
CA LEU A 39 -14.58 49.09 -25.47
C LEU A 39 -14.19 49.57 -24.06
N GLN A 40 -15.09 50.33 -23.44
CA GLN A 40 -14.85 51.09 -22.21
C GLN A 40 -15.05 50.25 -20.93
N GLN A 41 -14.28 50.57 -19.88
CA GLN A 41 -14.50 50.07 -18.52
C GLN A 41 -15.48 50.98 -17.75
N PRO A 42 -16.40 50.43 -16.93
CA PRO A 42 -17.07 51.18 -15.86
C PRO A 42 -16.17 51.34 -14.61
N PRO A 43 -16.28 52.45 -13.85
CA PRO A 43 -15.34 52.82 -12.78
C PRO A 43 -15.70 52.24 -11.38
N PRO A 44 -14.76 52.27 -10.41
CA PRO A 44 -15.00 51.85 -9.03
C PRO A 44 -15.61 52.96 -8.16
N GLN A 45 -16.36 52.59 -7.12
CA GLN A 45 -16.73 53.49 -6.02
C GLN A 45 -16.46 52.88 -4.64
N HIS A 46 -16.12 53.76 -3.70
CA HIS A 46 -15.50 53.48 -2.40
C HIS A 46 -16.50 53.57 -1.24
N GLN A 47 -16.27 52.76 -0.18
CA GLN A 47 -16.48 53.12 1.26
C GLN A 47 -17.93 53.51 1.65
N GLN A 48 -18.37 53.71 2.90
CA GLN A 48 -17.97 53.34 4.28
C GLN A 48 -19.34 53.24 5.05
N GLN A 49 -19.53 52.93 6.34
CA GLN A 49 -18.73 52.73 7.56
C GLN A 49 -19.64 51.96 8.55
N HIS A 50 -19.11 51.28 9.58
CA HIS A 50 -19.62 51.39 10.99
C HIS A 50 -18.70 50.62 11.97
N GLN A 51 -17.89 51.39 12.71
CA GLN A 51 -17.41 51.05 14.05
C GLN A 51 -18.56 51.44 15.05
N GLN A 52 -18.54 51.27 16.38
CA GLN A 52 -17.53 50.94 17.38
C GLN A 52 -18.25 50.60 18.72
N PHE A 53 -17.55 50.07 19.72
CA PHE A 53 -17.78 50.07 21.20
C PHE A 53 -17.39 48.68 21.78
N GLY A 54 -16.58 48.53 22.84
CA GLY A 54 -15.78 49.49 23.63
C GLY A 54 -14.89 48.73 24.65
N ASN A 55 -13.75 49.30 25.04
CA ASN A 55 -12.75 48.66 25.94
C ASN A 55 -13.09 48.76 27.44
N VAL A 56 -12.61 47.81 28.25
CA VAL A 56 -12.27 48.04 29.68
C VAL A 56 -10.97 47.33 30.11
N ALA A 57 -9.98 48.14 30.50
CA ALA A 57 -8.87 48.02 31.48
C ALA A 57 -8.05 46.71 31.71
N GLN A 58 -6.76 46.93 32.02
CA GLN A 58 -5.76 45.95 32.46
C GLN A 58 -5.60 45.88 33.99
N ALA A 59 -5.22 44.70 34.49
CA ALA A 59 -4.28 44.44 35.60
C ALA A 59 -3.90 42.93 35.50
N GLY A 60 -2.70 42.42 35.80
CA GLY A 60 -1.44 42.97 36.29
C GLY A 60 -0.68 41.79 36.94
N GLY A 61 0.54 41.45 36.49
CA GLY A 61 1.23 40.26 37.02
C GLY A 61 2.52 39.84 36.31
N GLN A 62 3.65 40.15 36.95
CA GLN A 62 4.96 39.46 36.97
C GLN A 62 5.56 38.83 35.68
N HIS A 63 6.80 39.25 35.36
CA HIS A 63 7.63 38.63 34.32
C HIS A 63 7.97 37.17 34.62
N LEU A 64 7.54 36.27 33.72
CA LEU A 64 8.20 34.99 33.48
C LEU A 64 9.31 35.19 32.42
N PRO A 65 10.43 34.44 32.48
CA PRO A 65 11.48 34.54 31.48
C PRO A 65 10.94 34.12 30.11
N GLN A 66 11.20 34.94 29.08
CA GLN A 66 10.73 34.69 27.72
C GLN A 66 11.24 33.34 27.21
N GLN A 67 10.32 32.48 26.77
CA GLN A 67 10.68 31.33 25.94
C GLN A 67 11.40 31.85 24.67
N PRO A 68 12.45 31.16 24.18
CA PRO A 68 13.02 31.50 22.89
C PRO A 68 11.96 31.37 21.80
N PRO A 69 11.97 32.22 20.76
CA PRO A 69 10.91 32.25 19.76
C PRO A 69 10.75 30.90 19.06
N ALA A 70 9.50 30.52 18.81
CA ALA A 70 9.14 29.36 18.00
C ALA A 70 9.90 29.38 16.65
N PRO A 71 10.25 28.22 16.07
CA PRO A 71 10.97 28.17 14.81
C PRO A 71 10.21 28.96 13.74
N THR A 72 10.82 30.04 13.25
CA THR A 72 10.12 30.97 12.38
C THR A 72 9.89 30.33 11.01
N ASP A 73 8.62 30.16 10.68
CA ASP A 73 8.19 29.63 9.39
C ASP A 73 8.68 30.46 8.21
N ASN A 74 9.06 31.72 8.44
CA ASN A 74 9.71 32.58 7.47
C ASN A 74 11.10 32.98 7.96
N GLY A 75 12.03 33.20 7.03
CA GLY A 75 13.37 33.69 7.35
C GLY A 75 14.16 34.15 6.12
N ALA A 76 15.38 34.63 6.36
CA ALA A 76 16.29 35.13 5.34
C ALA A 76 17.66 34.43 5.45
N PHE A 77 18.37 34.35 4.32
CA PHE A 77 19.73 33.86 4.24
C PHE A 77 20.51 34.67 3.20
N HIS A 78 21.83 34.48 3.16
CA HIS A 78 22.67 35.17 2.19
C HIS A 78 22.27 34.77 0.75
N GLY A 79 21.68 35.70 0.01
CA GLY A 79 21.15 35.48 -1.33
C GLY A 79 19.66 35.09 -1.41
N GLY A 80 18.87 35.14 -0.33
CA GLY A 80 17.44 34.85 -0.46
C GLY A 80 16.59 34.90 0.80
N THR A 81 15.31 34.57 0.64
CA THR A 81 14.34 34.36 1.72
C THR A 81 13.69 32.99 1.59
N TYR A 82 13.14 32.47 2.68
CA TYR A 82 12.36 31.24 2.69
C TYR A 82 11.08 31.37 3.50
N SER A 83 10.11 30.52 3.18
CA SER A 83 8.86 30.33 3.90
C SER A 83 8.50 28.83 3.95
N ILE A 84 7.96 28.36 5.06
CA ILE A 84 7.42 27.01 5.25
C ILE A 84 5.91 27.16 5.39
N THR A 85 5.16 26.57 4.47
CA THR A 85 3.70 26.64 4.41
C THR A 85 3.08 25.24 4.51
N HIS A 86 1.75 25.16 4.68
CA HIS A 86 0.99 23.90 4.66
C HIS A 86 1.40 22.85 5.72
N ARG A 87 1.94 23.27 6.88
CA ARG A 87 2.33 22.38 8.00
C ARG A 87 1.18 21.51 8.55
N ASP A 88 -0.06 21.95 8.36
CA ASP A 88 -1.30 21.27 8.73
C ASP A 88 -1.63 20.05 7.85
N THR A 89 -1.03 19.97 6.66
CA THR A 89 -1.37 19.01 5.61
C THR A 89 -0.15 18.28 5.06
N ASN A 90 0.81 19.00 4.49
CA ASN A 90 2.16 18.53 4.16
C ASN A 90 3.07 19.75 3.96
N ALA A 91 4.10 19.90 4.80
CA ALA A 91 4.90 21.12 4.80
C ALA A 91 5.61 21.34 3.45
N VAL A 92 5.56 22.58 2.93
CA VAL A 92 6.20 23.01 1.68
C VAL A 92 7.18 24.14 1.98
N LEU A 93 8.42 23.98 1.53
CA LEU A 93 9.47 25.00 1.60
C LEU A 93 9.47 25.86 0.33
N GLY A 94 8.93 27.08 0.42
CA GLY A 94 9.14 28.11 -0.58
C GLY A 94 10.47 28.84 -0.35
N VAL A 95 11.29 28.99 -1.38
CA VAL A 95 12.55 29.74 -1.35
C VAL A 95 12.52 30.80 -2.45
N THR A 96 12.89 32.03 -2.14
CA THR A 96 13.09 33.10 -3.14
C THR A 96 14.57 33.41 -3.22
N LEU A 97 15.17 33.14 -4.37
CA LEU A 97 16.60 33.34 -4.66
C LEU A 97 16.82 34.70 -5.34
N GLN A 98 17.88 35.39 -4.93
CA GLN A 98 18.44 36.56 -5.61
C GLN A 98 19.39 36.11 -6.76
N PRO A 99 19.83 37.01 -7.65
CA PRO A 99 20.76 36.68 -8.72
C PRO A 99 22.07 36.10 -8.18
N GLY A 100 22.49 34.95 -8.71
CA GLY A 100 23.72 34.26 -8.29
C GLY A 100 23.62 33.48 -6.98
N ALA A 101 22.49 33.53 -6.27
CA ALA A 101 22.27 32.75 -5.06
C ALA A 101 22.02 31.27 -5.38
N VAL A 102 22.60 30.37 -4.57
CA VAL A 102 22.57 28.92 -4.81
C VAL A 102 22.00 28.14 -3.61
N VAL A 103 21.03 27.28 -3.89
CA VAL A 103 20.48 26.29 -2.94
C VAL A 103 20.63 24.88 -3.51
N ARG A 104 20.93 23.91 -2.65
CA ARG A 104 21.04 22.48 -3.00
C ARG A 104 19.93 21.70 -2.31
N SER A 105 19.25 20.80 -3.02
CA SER A 105 18.22 19.92 -2.45
C SER A 105 18.51 18.44 -2.70
N LYS A 106 17.82 17.59 -1.94
CA LYS A 106 17.58 16.19 -2.31
C LYS A 106 16.91 16.17 -3.69
N SER A 107 17.40 15.34 -4.61
CA SER A 107 16.81 15.23 -5.94
C SER A 107 15.38 14.67 -5.88
N GLY A 108 14.51 15.18 -6.74
CA GLY A 108 13.08 14.84 -6.76
C GLY A 108 12.22 15.60 -5.73
N ALA A 109 12.81 16.51 -4.93
CA ALA A 109 12.07 17.32 -3.97
C ALA A 109 11.37 18.57 -4.57
N MET A 110 11.58 18.89 -5.85
CA MET A 110 11.04 20.11 -6.46
C MET A 110 9.57 19.97 -6.84
N ILE A 111 8.75 20.92 -6.38
CA ILE A 111 7.32 21.04 -6.71
C ILE A 111 7.15 21.95 -7.92
N HIS A 112 7.71 23.17 -7.85
CA HIS A 112 7.77 24.10 -8.97
C HIS A 112 8.99 25.05 -8.84
N MET A 113 9.41 25.65 -9.94
CA MET A 113 10.44 26.70 -9.94
C MET A 113 10.14 27.75 -11.00
N ALA A 114 10.53 29.01 -10.75
CA ALA A 114 10.46 30.07 -11.76
C ALA A 114 11.43 29.79 -12.92
N GLY A 115 11.03 30.14 -14.15
CA GLY A 115 11.84 29.89 -15.35
C GLY A 115 13.20 30.62 -15.39
N SER A 116 13.43 31.58 -14.50
CA SER A 116 14.71 32.27 -14.30
C SER A 116 15.72 31.48 -13.45
N ILE A 117 15.31 30.37 -12.82
CA ILE A 117 16.19 29.52 -12.01
C ILE A 117 16.88 28.47 -12.89
N GLN A 118 18.21 28.45 -12.84
CA GLN A 118 19.01 27.40 -13.48
C GLN A 118 19.12 26.17 -12.57
N LEU A 119 18.75 25.00 -13.08
CA LEU A 119 18.87 23.72 -12.40
C LEU A 119 20.05 22.91 -12.94
N THR A 120 20.98 22.52 -12.08
CA THR A 120 22.08 21.60 -12.40
C THR A 120 22.07 20.38 -11.47
N GLY A 121 22.15 19.17 -12.05
CA GLY A 121 22.24 17.92 -11.30
C GLY A 121 23.69 17.46 -11.17
N LYS A 122 24.18 17.21 -9.93
CA LYS A 122 25.54 16.68 -9.70
C LYS A 122 25.49 15.20 -9.32
N VAL A 123 25.62 14.32 -10.32
CA VAL A 123 25.85 12.88 -10.09
C VAL A 123 27.35 12.66 -9.82
N LYS A 124 27.74 12.54 -8.54
CA LYS A 124 29.10 12.14 -8.16
C LYS A 124 29.19 10.63 -7.97
N PHE A 125 29.49 9.90 -9.04
CA PHE A 125 29.76 8.45 -9.00
C PHE A 125 30.98 8.16 -8.11
N SER A 126 30.85 7.18 -7.20
CA SER A 126 31.95 6.70 -6.36
C SER A 126 31.61 5.32 -5.82
N MET A 127 32.54 4.37 -5.95
CA MET A 127 32.38 2.99 -5.44
C MET A 127 32.01 2.96 -3.95
N LYS A 128 32.60 3.89 -3.17
CA LYS A 128 32.32 4.03 -1.74
C LYS A 128 30.89 4.48 -1.47
N LYS A 129 30.28 5.29 -2.32
CA LYS A 129 28.87 5.74 -2.16
C LYS A 129 27.86 4.67 -2.56
N LEU A 130 28.18 3.86 -3.57
CA LEU A 130 27.36 2.72 -4.00
C LEU A 130 27.19 1.70 -2.85
N LEU A 131 28.28 1.42 -2.13
CA LEU A 131 28.29 0.53 -0.96
C LEU A 131 27.56 1.11 0.28
N THR A 132 27.40 2.44 0.39
CA THR A 132 26.71 3.07 1.53
C THR A 132 25.22 3.34 1.30
N GLY A 133 24.68 3.11 0.09
CA GLY A 133 23.25 3.34 -0.20
C GLY A 133 22.78 4.77 0.10
N SER A 134 23.68 5.76 -0.02
CA SER A 134 23.40 7.18 0.20
C SER A 134 22.75 7.81 -1.03
N ASP A 135 21.84 8.77 -0.85
CA ASP A 135 21.08 9.41 -1.96
C ASP A 135 21.99 9.78 -3.15
N MET A 136 21.66 9.23 -4.33
CA MET A 136 22.57 9.23 -5.49
C MET A 136 22.61 10.55 -6.29
N ALA A 137 21.81 11.55 -5.94
CA ALA A 137 21.83 12.86 -6.60
C ALA A 137 21.45 14.01 -5.66
N GLU A 138 22.14 15.15 -5.84
CA GLU A 138 21.73 16.47 -5.35
C GLU A 138 21.38 17.37 -6.54
N SER A 139 20.28 18.10 -6.41
CA SER A 139 19.84 19.12 -7.34
C SER A 139 20.33 20.49 -6.86
N THR A 140 20.98 21.26 -7.73
CA THR A 140 21.50 22.60 -7.42
C THR A 140 20.71 23.64 -8.21
N TYR A 141 20.11 24.61 -7.53
CA TYR A 141 19.29 25.68 -8.08
C TYR A 141 20.04 27.00 -7.94
N ALA A 142 20.27 27.71 -9.05
CA ALA A 142 20.88 29.03 -9.06
C ALA A 142 19.85 30.08 -9.53
N GLY A 143 19.62 31.10 -8.69
CA GLY A 143 18.61 32.14 -8.92
C GLY A 143 19.09 33.32 -9.79
N PRO A 144 18.17 34.23 -10.15
CA PRO A 144 17.02 34.64 -9.34
C PRO A 144 15.73 33.84 -9.57
N GLY A 145 14.79 33.92 -8.61
CA GLY A 145 13.41 33.45 -8.78
C GLY A 145 12.85 32.70 -7.57
N ARG A 146 11.60 32.26 -7.65
CA ARG A 146 10.93 31.44 -6.62
C ARG A 146 11.05 29.95 -6.92
N LEU A 147 11.44 29.17 -5.93
CA LEU A 147 11.55 27.71 -5.90
C LEU A 147 10.60 27.17 -4.82
N ALA A 148 9.92 26.07 -5.07
CA ALA A 148 9.17 25.33 -4.05
C ALA A 148 9.68 23.90 -3.96
N LEU A 149 10.02 23.47 -2.75
CA LEU A 149 10.51 22.14 -2.41
C LEU A 149 9.55 21.47 -1.42
N GLY A 150 9.25 20.20 -1.65
CA GLY A 150 8.41 19.37 -0.80
C GLY A 150 9.14 18.10 -0.34
N PRO A 151 8.79 17.56 0.83
CA PRO A 151 9.34 16.30 1.30
C PRO A 151 8.80 15.13 0.46
N THR A 152 9.63 14.11 0.23
CA THR A 152 9.25 12.91 -0.55
C THR A 152 8.30 11.97 0.20
N LEU A 153 8.02 12.25 1.47
CA LEU A 153 7.08 11.56 2.35
C LEU A 153 6.29 12.61 3.13
N PHE A 154 5.03 12.31 3.47
CA PHE A 154 4.19 13.20 4.28
C PHE A 154 4.87 13.55 5.60
N GLY A 155 5.04 14.84 5.88
CA GLY A 155 5.96 15.26 6.92
C GLY A 155 5.95 16.74 7.25
N ASP A 156 6.78 17.05 8.24
CA ASP A 156 7.06 18.41 8.68
C ASP A 156 8.47 18.84 8.26
N ILE A 157 8.67 20.15 8.08
CA ILE A 157 9.97 20.74 7.70
C ILE A 157 10.49 21.58 8.87
N ILE A 158 11.72 21.31 9.33
CA ILE A 158 12.40 22.16 10.31
C ILE A 158 13.57 22.90 9.66
N THR A 159 13.81 24.12 10.14
CA THR A 159 14.97 24.92 9.74
C THR A 159 16.04 24.84 10.83
N LEU A 160 17.23 24.38 10.46
CA LEU A 160 18.41 24.38 11.31
C LEU A 160 19.44 25.38 10.76
N HIS A 161 19.87 26.30 11.61
CA HIS A 161 20.88 27.30 11.28
C HIS A 161 22.25 26.80 11.74
N LEU A 162 23.25 26.88 10.87
CA LEU A 162 24.63 26.49 11.15
C LEU A 162 25.51 27.75 11.22
N ASP A 163 26.24 27.90 12.32
CA ASP A 163 27.07 29.06 12.64
C ASP A 163 28.55 28.87 12.27
N GLY A 164 28.90 27.75 11.64
CA GLY A 164 30.28 27.34 11.35
C GLY A 164 31.07 26.78 12.54
N ARG A 165 30.57 26.89 13.78
CA ARG A 165 31.28 26.45 15.00
C ARG A 165 30.92 25.03 15.42
N GLN A 166 29.67 24.61 15.19
CA GLN A 166 29.17 23.29 15.59
C GLN A 166 28.87 22.40 14.36
N SER A 167 29.29 21.13 14.42
CA SER A 167 28.88 20.12 13.44
C SER A 167 27.69 19.32 13.96
N TRP A 168 26.65 19.19 13.14
CA TRP A 168 25.48 18.39 13.47
C TRP A 168 25.55 17.01 12.80
N THR A 169 24.86 16.04 13.40
CA THR A 169 24.56 14.75 12.77
C THR A 169 23.07 14.72 12.45
N ILE A 170 22.71 14.29 11.24
CA ILE A 170 21.32 14.15 10.80
C ILE A 170 21.06 12.74 10.30
N GLY A 171 19.82 12.28 10.47
CA GLY A 171 19.35 11.02 9.89
C GLY A 171 19.47 11.02 8.36
N LYS A 172 19.72 9.85 7.77
CA LYS A 172 19.89 9.69 6.32
C LYS A 172 18.74 10.29 5.51
N ASP A 173 17.50 9.99 5.89
CA ASP A 173 16.32 10.49 5.18
C ASP A 173 15.87 11.89 5.63
N ALA A 174 16.55 12.50 6.60
CA ALA A 174 16.16 13.81 7.14
C ALA A 174 16.56 14.99 6.25
N PHE A 175 17.44 14.82 5.26
CA PHE A 175 17.90 15.93 4.41
C PHE A 175 16.87 16.34 3.35
N LEU A 176 16.41 17.60 3.39
CA LEU A 176 15.60 18.19 2.32
C LEU A 176 16.43 19.14 1.44
N ALA A 177 17.01 20.20 2.03
CA ALA A 177 17.79 21.20 1.29
C ALA A 177 18.80 21.95 2.18
N CYS A 178 19.77 22.64 1.57
CA CYS A 178 20.69 23.56 2.24
C CYS A 178 21.18 24.71 1.34
N THR A 179 21.72 25.76 1.96
CA THR A 179 22.43 26.85 1.26
C THR A 179 23.82 26.40 0.77
N ALA A 180 24.40 27.17 -0.14
CA ALA A 180 25.67 26.86 -0.81
C ALA A 180 26.80 26.40 0.15
N ASP A 181 27.00 27.12 1.26
CA ASP A 181 28.15 26.99 2.16
C ASP A 181 28.03 25.87 3.22
N VAL A 182 26.97 25.06 3.18
CA VAL A 182 26.76 23.92 4.08
C VAL A 182 27.36 22.64 3.51
N SER A 183 28.38 22.08 4.16
CA SER A 183 28.93 20.77 3.80
C SER A 183 28.08 19.63 4.37
N LYS A 184 28.02 18.51 3.64
CA LYS A 184 27.32 17.28 4.04
C LYS A 184 28.17 16.06 3.67
N GLU A 185 28.58 15.31 4.68
CA GLU A 185 29.45 14.14 4.55
C GLU A 185 28.77 12.88 5.09
N ALA A 186 28.82 11.78 4.35
CA ALA A 186 28.29 10.49 4.81
C ALA A 186 29.26 9.82 5.79
N LYS A 187 28.77 9.48 6.99
CA LYS A 187 29.52 8.79 8.03
C LYS A 187 28.86 7.45 8.35
N ALA A 188 29.63 6.37 8.22
CA ALA A 188 29.24 5.05 8.72
C ALA A 188 29.28 5.06 10.26
N GLN A 189 28.24 4.51 10.89
CA GLN A 189 28.31 4.22 12.33
C GLN A 189 29.14 2.95 12.57
N GLY A 190 29.83 2.88 13.71
CA GLY A 190 30.71 1.74 14.02
C GLY A 190 29.94 0.41 14.12
N LEU A 191 30.57 -0.69 13.72
CA LEU A 191 29.93 -2.02 13.63
C LEU A 191 29.18 -2.45 14.90
N SER A 192 29.71 -2.12 16.08
CA SER A 192 29.10 -2.42 17.38
C SER A 192 27.85 -1.59 17.71
N LYS A 193 27.63 -0.45 17.06
CA LYS A 193 26.38 0.33 17.16
C LYS A 193 25.35 -0.11 16.12
N ALA A 194 25.81 -0.50 14.93
CA ALA A 194 24.94 -0.95 13.83
C ALA A 194 24.28 -2.32 14.05
N LEU A 195 24.91 -3.24 14.81
CA LEU A 195 24.34 -4.58 15.05
C LEU A 195 23.15 -4.60 16.03
N PHE A 196 22.95 -3.53 16.80
CA PHE A 196 21.96 -3.46 17.88
C PHE A 196 20.89 -2.36 17.70
N SER A 197 20.99 -1.51 16.67
CA SER A 197 20.12 -0.34 16.47
C SER A 197 18.80 -0.60 15.72
N GLY A 198 18.71 -1.68 14.94
CA GLY A 198 17.52 -2.05 14.16
C GLY A 198 17.19 -1.18 12.93
N GLU A 199 17.82 -0.01 12.79
CA GLU A 199 17.70 0.89 11.63
C GLU A 199 19.07 1.46 11.18
N ASP A 200 19.09 1.98 9.94
CA ASP A 200 20.22 2.21 9.00
C ASP A 200 21.64 2.52 9.55
N LEU A 201 22.63 1.92 8.89
CA LEU A 201 24.07 1.93 9.21
C LEU A 201 24.79 3.30 8.99
N PHE A 202 24.07 4.32 8.52
CA PHE A 202 24.64 5.56 7.96
C PHE A 202 23.89 6.82 8.40
N VAL A 203 24.66 7.85 8.77
CA VAL A 203 24.18 9.21 9.08
C VAL A 203 24.97 10.24 8.28
N TYR A 204 24.42 11.44 8.10
CA TYR A 204 25.18 12.56 7.54
C TYR A 204 25.72 13.45 8.65
N ARG A 205 27.01 13.79 8.59
CA ARG A 205 27.58 14.92 9.33
C ARG A 205 27.43 16.17 8.47
N VAL A 206 26.90 17.24 9.05
CA VAL A 206 26.75 18.54 8.40
C VAL A 206 27.48 19.63 9.17
N ALA A 207 28.11 20.55 8.45
CA ALA A 207 28.92 21.64 9.00
C ALA A 207 28.96 22.81 7.99
N GLY A 208 29.66 23.88 8.36
CA GLY A 208 29.71 25.12 7.58
C GLY A 208 28.75 26.18 8.11
N GLN A 209 28.57 27.26 7.35
CA GLN A 209 27.74 28.41 7.73
C GLN A 209 26.51 28.48 6.82
N GLY A 210 25.34 28.79 7.36
CA GLY A 210 24.11 28.96 6.57
C GLY A 210 22.93 28.17 7.09
N ILE A 211 22.04 27.74 6.19
CA ILE A 211 20.78 27.09 6.55
C ILE A 211 20.71 25.68 5.96
N ILE A 212 20.23 24.73 6.77
CA ILE A 212 19.81 23.40 6.33
C ILE A 212 18.35 23.18 6.74
N TRP A 213 17.52 22.84 5.75
CA TRP A 213 16.14 22.44 5.95
C TRP A 213 16.08 20.91 5.99
N LEU A 214 15.46 20.40 7.06
CA LEU A 214 15.31 18.97 7.30
C LEU A 214 13.84 18.58 7.25
N THR A 215 13.57 17.35 6.84
CA THR A 215 12.23 16.75 6.78
C THR A 215 12.11 15.59 7.76
N SER A 216 10.91 15.35 8.28
CA SER A 216 10.60 14.14 9.07
C SER A 216 9.20 13.63 8.75
N PHE A 217 8.99 12.31 8.83
CA PHE A 217 7.64 11.75 8.72
C PHE A 217 6.88 11.97 10.04
N GLY A 218 5.94 12.93 10.05
CA GLY A 218 5.26 13.40 11.26
C GLY A 218 5.91 14.65 11.86
N ALA A 219 5.39 15.09 13.01
CA ALA A 219 5.86 16.30 13.68
C ALA A 219 7.27 16.12 14.25
N VAL A 220 8.05 17.21 14.27
CA VAL A 220 9.35 17.26 14.95
C VAL A 220 9.24 18.12 16.20
N ASP A 221 9.85 17.64 17.27
CA ASP A 221 9.96 18.28 18.57
C ASP A 221 11.43 18.61 18.86
N ARG A 222 11.65 19.68 19.63
CA ARG A 222 12.98 20.23 19.91
C ARG A 222 13.32 20.05 21.39
N LEU A 223 14.40 19.32 21.67
CA LEU A 223 14.91 19.09 23.01
C LEU A 223 16.25 19.83 23.19
N ASP A 224 16.18 20.98 23.88
CA ASP A 224 17.35 21.79 24.24
C ASP A 224 17.94 21.32 25.57
N LEU A 225 18.83 20.31 25.49
CA LEU A 225 19.49 19.70 26.65
C LEU A 225 20.55 20.63 27.28
N GLN A 226 20.49 20.79 28.61
CA GLN A 226 21.50 21.45 29.42
C GLN A 226 22.82 20.65 29.50
N PRO A 227 23.94 21.29 29.88
CA PRO A 227 25.22 20.60 30.03
C PRO A 227 25.15 19.50 31.10
N GLY A 228 25.37 18.24 30.69
CA GLY A 228 25.30 17.07 31.57
C GLY A 228 23.92 16.42 31.68
N GLU A 229 22.89 17.03 31.10
CA GLU A 229 21.52 16.49 31.09
C GLU A 229 21.42 15.19 30.26
N GLN A 230 20.71 14.22 30.80
CA GLN A 230 20.49 12.92 30.17
C GLN A 230 19.05 12.78 29.70
N HIS A 231 18.85 12.63 28.39
CA HIS A 231 17.56 12.34 27.79
C HIS A 231 17.63 11.03 27.02
N ILE A 232 16.59 10.20 27.21
CA ILE A 232 16.41 8.92 26.55
C ILE A 232 15.53 9.10 25.33
N VAL A 233 16.05 8.77 24.15
CA VAL A 233 15.32 8.83 22.87
C VAL A 233 15.45 7.50 22.13
N ASP A 234 14.34 7.01 21.56
CA ASP A 234 14.34 5.90 20.61
C ASP A 234 15.09 6.30 19.34
N ASN A 235 16.09 5.50 18.96
CA ASN A 235 16.92 5.72 17.79
C ASN A 235 16.10 5.90 16.48
N GLY A 236 14.98 5.17 16.32
CA GLY A 236 14.10 5.28 15.15
C GLY A 236 13.34 6.62 15.04
N HIS A 237 13.47 7.48 16.06
CA HIS A 237 12.79 8.77 16.16
C HIS A 237 13.76 9.97 16.17
N LEU A 238 15.07 9.77 16.02
CA LEU A 238 16.05 10.88 15.93
C LEU A 238 16.10 11.49 14.51
N VAL A 239 15.92 12.82 14.43
CA VAL A 239 15.99 13.58 13.17
C VAL A 239 17.36 14.24 13.01
N ALA A 240 17.81 14.97 14.04
CA ALA A 240 19.08 15.69 14.07
C ALA A 240 19.60 15.87 15.50
N TRP A 241 20.91 15.89 15.69
CA TRP A 241 21.55 16.13 16.98
C TRP A 241 22.99 16.67 16.81
N SER A 242 23.39 17.60 17.68
CA SER A 242 24.79 18.03 17.85
C SER A 242 25.51 17.28 18.97
N CYS A 243 24.80 16.35 19.61
CA CYS A 243 25.13 15.80 20.91
C CYS A 243 26.04 14.57 20.86
N ASP A 244 26.69 14.27 21.99
CA ASP A 244 27.26 12.94 22.19
C ASP A 244 26.14 11.88 22.24
N TYR A 245 26.39 10.71 21.65
CA TYR A 245 25.36 9.71 21.36
C TYR A 245 25.88 8.27 21.57
N ARG A 246 25.24 7.57 22.51
CA ARG A 246 25.44 6.17 22.90
C ARG A 246 24.09 5.46 22.79
N ILE A 247 24.13 4.19 22.39
CA ILE A 247 22.96 3.31 22.29
C ILE A 247 23.03 2.35 23.46
N GLU A 248 22.02 2.37 24.32
CA GLU A 248 21.94 1.54 25.53
C GLU A 248 20.56 0.89 25.61
N LYS A 249 20.36 -0.10 26.49
CA LYS A 249 19.07 -0.79 26.59
C LYS A 249 18.16 -0.06 27.57
N ALA A 250 16.96 0.33 27.13
CA ALA A 250 15.96 0.90 28.03
C ALA A 250 15.54 -0.11 29.11
N GLY A 251 15.62 0.32 30.36
CA GLY A 251 15.18 -0.46 31.52
C GLY A 251 16.29 -1.27 32.19
N GLY A 252 16.51 -1.00 33.47
CA GLY A 252 17.31 -1.85 34.34
C GLY A 252 16.62 -3.21 34.55
N GLY A 253 17.31 -4.29 34.18
CA GLY A 253 16.83 -5.66 34.35
C GLY A 253 16.22 -6.28 33.10
N THR A 254 16.54 -7.55 32.87
CA THR A 254 16.13 -8.34 31.68
C THR A 254 14.60 -8.51 31.52
N MET A 255 13.83 -8.28 32.59
CA MET A 255 12.37 -8.43 32.62
C MET A 255 11.60 -7.12 32.33
N GLY A 256 12.24 -5.95 32.44
CA GLY A 256 11.56 -4.64 32.36
C GLY A 256 11.15 -4.26 30.93
N SER A 257 12.09 -4.35 29.98
CA SER A 257 11.89 -3.96 28.57
C SER A 257 10.90 -4.85 27.79
N LEU A 258 10.32 -5.88 28.43
CA LEU A 258 9.33 -6.77 27.84
C LEU A 258 7.89 -6.35 28.13
N LYS A 259 7.68 -5.43 29.08
CA LYS A 259 6.33 -4.97 29.49
C LYS A 259 5.98 -3.56 29.00
N THR A 260 6.96 -2.71 28.71
CA THR A 260 6.74 -1.30 28.36
C THR A 260 6.54 -1.05 26.87
N GLY A 261 6.97 -1.97 25.99
CA GLY A 261 6.95 -1.77 24.52
C GLY A 261 8.03 -0.82 23.99
N GLU A 262 8.56 0.06 24.84
CA GLU A 262 9.71 0.93 24.56
C GLU A 262 10.99 0.12 24.31
N GLY A 263 11.62 0.36 23.16
CA GLY A 263 12.87 -0.27 22.71
C GLY A 263 14.12 0.33 23.34
N LEU A 264 15.29 0.07 22.74
CA LEU A 264 16.59 0.60 23.23
C LEU A 264 16.62 2.15 23.28
N ALA A 265 17.33 2.67 24.27
CA ALA A 265 17.36 4.07 24.68
C ALA A 265 18.75 4.69 24.45
N ALA A 266 18.81 5.92 23.95
CA ALA A 266 20.07 6.61 23.67
C ALA A 266 20.25 7.94 24.42
N GLY A 267 21.50 8.40 24.53
CA GLY A 267 21.92 9.71 25.07
C GLY A 267 23.46 9.85 25.03
N THR A 268 24.15 10.91 25.45
CA THR A 268 23.84 12.23 26.04
C THR A 268 25.06 13.13 25.78
N GLY A 269 25.00 14.43 25.48
CA GLY A 269 23.87 15.37 25.41
C GLY A 269 24.30 16.69 24.73
N ARG A 270 23.46 17.73 24.82
CA ARG A 270 23.48 19.03 24.11
C ARG A 270 22.87 19.06 22.67
N HIS A 271 21.62 19.54 22.64
CA HIS A 271 20.64 19.68 21.54
C HIS A 271 20.30 18.41 20.71
N GLN A 272 19.02 18.06 20.73
CA GLN A 272 18.43 16.95 19.97
C GLN A 272 17.08 17.36 19.35
N TRP A 273 16.75 16.77 18.19
CA TRP A 273 15.46 16.90 17.53
C TRP A 273 14.84 15.51 17.38
N GLN A 274 13.71 15.29 18.04
CA GLN A 274 13.00 14.02 18.09
C GLN A 274 11.70 14.13 17.29
N LYS A 275 11.33 13.05 16.61
CA LYS A 275 10.04 12.92 15.92
C LYS A 275 8.96 12.48 16.90
N ASN A 276 7.88 13.26 17.01
CA ASN A 276 6.73 12.92 17.85
C ASN A 276 5.61 12.26 17.04
N SER A 277 4.96 11.26 17.64
CA SER A 277 3.71 10.71 17.10
C SER A 277 2.54 11.69 17.34
N PRO A 278 1.48 11.69 16.50
CA PRO A 278 0.35 12.62 16.69
C PRO A 278 -0.45 12.43 17.99
N ALA A 279 -0.15 11.41 18.81
CA ALA A 279 -0.86 11.12 20.06
C ALA A 279 -0.49 12.08 21.21
N THR A 280 0.76 12.59 21.26
CA THR A 280 1.25 13.36 22.41
C THR A 280 0.88 14.85 22.39
N ARG A 281 0.48 15.40 21.24
CA ARG A 281 0.17 16.85 21.12
C ARG A 281 -1.08 17.31 21.89
N ARG A 282 -1.91 16.39 22.40
CA ARG A 282 -3.20 16.72 23.03
C ARG A 282 -3.15 17.00 24.54
N ALA A 283 -1.96 16.98 25.15
CA ALA A 283 -1.76 17.22 26.59
C ALA A 283 -1.13 18.58 26.94
N ALA A 284 -0.71 19.38 25.95
CA ALA A 284 -0.03 20.66 26.17
C ALA A 284 -0.99 21.89 26.17
N ASP A 285 -2.11 21.81 25.46
CA ASP A 285 -3.01 22.96 25.22
C ASP A 285 -4.15 23.12 26.25
N THR A 286 -4.22 22.25 27.26
CA THR A 286 -5.23 22.33 28.33
C THR A 286 -4.56 22.60 29.67
N GLY A 287 -4.35 23.88 30.00
CA GLY A 287 -3.72 24.35 31.23
C GLY A 287 -4.53 24.11 32.52
N ARG A 288 -4.76 22.84 32.87
CA ARG A 288 -5.29 22.39 34.17
C ARG A 288 -4.63 21.08 34.58
N TRP A 289 -3.72 21.15 35.55
CA TRP A 289 -3.29 19.99 36.31
C TRP A 289 -4.34 19.67 37.38
N PRO A 290 -4.79 18.40 37.54
CA PRO A 290 -5.50 17.98 38.74
C PRO A 290 -4.53 17.98 39.94
N GLU A 291 -5.03 18.38 41.10
CA GLU A 291 -4.26 18.45 42.35
C GLU A 291 -3.83 17.04 42.82
N CYS A 292 -2.61 16.93 43.36
CA CYS A 292 -2.12 15.67 43.93
C CYS A 292 -2.58 15.51 45.39
N ASP A 293 -3.24 14.38 45.68
CA ASP A 293 -3.63 13.97 47.04
C ASP A 293 -2.42 13.42 47.83
N PRO A 294 -2.04 14.00 48.99
CA PRO A 294 -0.83 13.63 49.73
C PRO A 294 -1.08 12.60 50.84
N ALA A 295 -1.33 11.33 50.50
CA ALA A 295 -1.49 10.27 51.50
C ALA A 295 -1.01 8.87 51.05
N LEU A 296 0.29 8.57 51.20
CA LEU A 296 0.83 7.21 51.41
C LEU A 296 2.34 7.23 51.77
N ILE A 297 2.64 7.52 53.03
CA ILE A 297 3.97 7.31 53.63
C ILE A 297 3.81 6.41 54.86
N ASN A 298 4.53 5.28 54.85
CA ASN A 298 5.04 4.44 55.95
C ASN A 298 5.17 2.98 55.43
N SER A 299 6.22 2.20 55.70
CA SER A 299 7.38 2.42 56.61
C SER A 299 8.55 1.50 56.21
N CYS A 300 9.80 1.94 56.42
CA CYS A 300 11.00 1.12 56.30
C CYS A 300 11.40 0.48 57.64
N SER A 301 12.10 -0.67 57.59
CA SER A 301 13.07 -1.10 58.62
C SER A 301 14.15 -2.00 58.01
N LEU A 302 15.42 -1.71 58.36
CA LEU A 302 16.63 -2.49 58.02
C LEU A 302 16.81 -3.69 58.95
N VAL A 303 17.61 -4.70 58.55
CA VAL A 303 18.84 -5.17 59.26
C VAL A 303 19.76 -5.91 58.26
N LEU A 304 21.08 -5.85 58.49
CA LEU A 304 22.19 -6.37 57.66
C LEU A 304 22.44 -7.89 57.81
N GLY A 305 23.13 -8.49 56.82
CA GLY A 305 23.76 -9.82 56.89
C GLY A 305 24.61 -10.12 55.63
N SER A 306 25.84 -10.64 55.80
CA SER A 306 26.90 -10.61 54.79
C SER A 306 27.25 -11.95 54.09
N LEU A 307 27.68 -11.83 52.82
CA LEU A 307 28.59 -12.65 51.96
C LEU A 307 29.34 -13.87 52.58
N PRO A 308 29.76 -14.92 51.78
CA PRO A 308 30.41 -14.75 50.47
C PRO A 308 30.28 -15.84 49.35
N LEU A 309 30.71 -15.41 48.13
CA LEU A 309 31.43 -16.14 47.06
C LEU A 309 30.91 -17.49 46.46
N ALA A 310 30.61 -17.48 45.14
CA ALA A 310 31.44 -18.09 44.06
C ALA A 310 30.67 -18.70 42.85
N ASN A 311 30.72 -18.01 41.69
CA ASN A 311 30.76 -18.54 40.31
C ASN A 311 29.56 -19.38 39.74
N PRO A 312 29.27 -19.31 38.41
CA PRO A 312 30.23 -19.67 37.36
C PRO A 312 30.47 -18.65 36.22
N HIS A 313 31.70 -18.74 35.69
CA HIS A 313 32.20 -18.27 34.38
C HIS A 313 31.48 -18.99 33.20
N LEU A 314 31.52 -18.64 31.90
CA LEU A 314 32.00 -17.51 31.06
C LEU A 314 32.01 -18.05 29.58
N VAL A 315 31.42 -17.32 28.59
CA VAL A 315 31.83 -17.29 27.13
C VAL A 315 31.55 -18.53 26.23
N VAL A 316 31.24 -18.46 24.90
CA VAL A 316 30.68 -17.42 23.99
C VAL A 316 30.33 -18.00 22.57
N LEU A 317 29.44 -17.32 21.80
CA LEU A 317 29.21 -17.35 20.32
C LEU A 317 28.91 -18.65 19.50
N GLY A 318 27.91 -18.56 18.59
CA GLY A 318 28.20 -18.61 17.13
C GLY A 318 27.76 -19.80 16.23
N THR A 319 26.56 -19.73 15.63
CA THR A 319 26.17 -20.18 14.25
C THR A 319 26.30 -21.65 13.74
N ALA A 320 25.30 -22.03 12.90
CA ALA A 320 25.33 -22.98 11.74
C ALA A 320 24.85 -24.47 11.83
N SER A 321 23.86 -24.78 10.97
CA SER A 321 23.73 -25.92 10.00
C SER A 321 23.85 -27.43 10.37
N ARG A 322 22.73 -28.16 10.12
CA ARG A 322 22.55 -29.53 9.53
C ARG A 322 23.21 -30.83 10.10
N LYS A 323 22.33 -31.86 10.20
CA LYS A 323 22.47 -33.32 9.92
C LYS A 323 23.05 -34.31 10.97
N CYS A 324 22.23 -35.34 11.27
CA CYS A 324 22.48 -36.80 11.36
C CYS A 324 23.58 -37.43 12.26
N GLY A 325 23.20 -38.52 12.97
CA GLY A 325 24.08 -39.52 13.65
C GLY A 325 23.90 -39.51 15.19
N VAL A 326 23.20 -40.43 15.86
CA VAL A 326 23.52 -41.87 16.15
C VAL A 326 24.84 -41.99 16.91
N ALA A 327 25.01 -42.61 18.09
CA ALA A 327 24.23 -43.20 19.20
C ALA A 327 25.31 -43.64 20.25
N VAL A 328 25.01 -43.99 21.50
CA VAL A 328 25.03 -45.38 22.04
C VAL A 328 24.88 -45.30 23.58
N PHE A 329 23.84 -45.98 24.11
CA PHE A 329 23.68 -46.82 25.34
C PHE A 329 24.35 -46.42 26.69
N GLU A 330 23.80 -46.71 27.89
CA GLU A 330 23.34 -48.02 28.42
C GLU A 330 22.20 -47.84 29.49
N ILE A 331 21.00 -48.44 29.34
CA ILE A 331 20.41 -49.69 29.92
C ILE A 331 19.87 -49.61 31.38
N GLU A 332 18.55 -49.81 31.53
CA GLU A 332 17.89 -50.88 32.34
C GLU A 332 16.40 -50.98 31.87
N THR A 333 16.02 -52.00 31.08
CA THR A 333 15.24 -53.21 31.46
C THR A 333 13.79 -52.97 31.94
N THR A 334 12.67 -53.52 31.42
CA THR A 334 12.25 -54.39 30.28
C THR A 334 10.67 -54.45 30.33
N PRO A 335 9.92 -55.12 29.40
CA PRO A 335 8.58 -54.67 28.98
C PRO A 335 7.37 -55.54 29.42
N PRO A 336 6.16 -55.37 28.81
CA PRO A 336 5.79 -56.28 27.70
C PRO A 336 5.08 -55.64 26.47
N MET A 337 4.95 -56.47 25.42
CA MET A 337 4.38 -56.18 24.08
C MET A 337 2.84 -56.03 24.06
N VAL A 338 2.25 -55.51 22.96
CA VAL A 338 1.15 -56.17 22.18
C VAL A 338 1.10 -55.67 20.71
N VAL A 339 1.40 -56.59 19.79
CA VAL A 339 0.73 -56.95 18.50
C VAL A 339 0.17 -55.88 17.53
N HIS A 340 0.65 -55.95 16.29
CA HIS A 340 0.00 -55.48 15.05
C HIS A 340 -1.13 -56.44 14.64
N ALA A 341 -2.36 -55.96 14.41
CA ALA A 341 -3.48 -56.79 13.93
C ALA A 341 -3.94 -56.37 12.53
N SER A 342 -3.78 -57.28 11.57
CA SER A 342 -4.23 -57.13 10.18
C SER A 342 -5.75 -57.19 10.06
N VAL A 343 -6.33 -56.38 9.18
CA VAL A 343 -7.75 -56.48 8.83
C VAL A 343 -7.96 -57.67 7.90
N GLN A 344 -8.63 -58.72 8.37
CA GLN A 344 -9.21 -59.76 7.54
C GLN A 344 -10.73 -59.78 7.65
N CYS A 345 -11.38 -59.97 6.50
CA CYS A 345 -12.82 -59.99 6.34
C CYS A 345 -13.43 -61.29 6.90
N ALA A 346 -14.55 -61.18 7.62
CA ALA A 346 -15.37 -62.33 7.99
C ALA A 346 -16.86 -61.97 7.90
N ILE A 347 -17.49 -62.31 6.76
CA ILE A 347 -18.94 -62.34 6.62
C ILE A 347 -19.44 -63.71 7.07
N LYS A 348 -20.17 -63.79 8.20
CA LYS A 348 -21.34 -64.67 8.41
C LYS A 348 -21.80 -64.72 9.88
N LEU A 349 -23.05 -64.31 10.12
CA LEU A 349 -24.12 -65.02 10.86
C LEU A 349 -25.09 -64.02 11.51
N GLY A 350 -26.39 -64.32 11.42
CA GLY A 350 -27.45 -63.40 11.81
C GLY A 350 -27.58 -63.22 13.32
N ARG A 351 -27.77 -61.97 13.74
CA ARG A 351 -28.38 -61.57 15.02
C ARG A 351 -29.35 -60.40 14.73
N PRO A 352 -30.46 -60.27 15.47
CA PRO A 352 -31.45 -59.22 15.23
C PRO A 352 -30.85 -57.82 15.46
N PRO A 353 -31.39 -56.76 14.81
CA PRO A 353 -30.83 -55.42 14.90
C PRO A 353 -30.81 -54.91 16.35
N CYS A 354 -29.62 -54.55 16.82
CA CYS A 354 -29.36 -54.17 18.21
C CYS A 354 -30.16 -52.93 18.64
N ARG A 355 -31.17 -53.10 19.51
CA ARG A 355 -31.87 -51.98 20.20
C ARG A 355 -30.90 -50.99 20.89
N HIS A 356 -29.73 -51.45 21.31
CA HIS A 356 -28.66 -50.63 21.88
C HIS A 356 -28.09 -49.56 20.93
N ALA A 357 -28.06 -49.81 19.61
CA ALA A 357 -27.56 -48.82 18.65
C ALA A 357 -28.52 -47.63 18.52
N ALA A 358 -29.83 -47.89 18.52
CA ALA A 358 -30.87 -46.86 18.52
C ALA A 358 -30.87 -46.07 19.83
N MET A 359 -30.74 -46.73 20.98
CA MET A 359 -30.71 -46.07 22.29
C MET A 359 -29.53 -45.10 22.44
N ASN A 360 -28.34 -45.48 21.96
CA ASN A 360 -27.18 -44.59 21.92
C ASN A 360 -27.40 -43.41 20.96
N LEU A 361 -28.00 -43.63 19.78
CA LEU A 361 -28.32 -42.55 18.84
C LEU A 361 -29.31 -41.55 19.44
N HIS A 362 -30.37 -42.01 20.12
CA HIS A 362 -31.30 -41.13 20.83
C HIS A 362 -30.61 -40.34 21.95
N LEU A 363 -29.71 -40.96 22.72
CA LEU A 363 -28.94 -40.27 23.75
C LEU A 363 -28.02 -39.19 23.15
N PHE A 364 -27.31 -39.48 22.06
CA PHE A 364 -26.49 -38.49 21.36
C PHE A 364 -27.32 -37.34 20.76
N ILE A 365 -28.52 -37.62 20.24
CA ILE A 365 -29.44 -36.59 19.76
C ILE A 365 -29.90 -35.72 20.93
N VAL A 366 -30.39 -36.31 22.03
CA VAL A 366 -30.87 -35.55 23.20
C VAL A 366 -29.76 -34.70 23.83
N VAL A 367 -28.56 -35.25 24.03
CA VAL A 367 -27.39 -34.51 24.55
C VAL A 367 -26.95 -33.42 23.56
N GLY A 368 -26.94 -33.70 22.25
CA GLY A 368 -26.62 -32.72 21.22
C GLY A 368 -27.62 -31.57 21.17
N SER A 369 -28.92 -31.86 21.23
CA SER A 369 -30.01 -30.89 21.30
C SER A 369 -29.95 -30.06 22.58
N ALA A 370 -29.66 -30.66 23.73
CA ALA A 370 -29.49 -29.95 25.00
C ALA A 370 -28.28 -28.99 24.95
N LEU A 371 -27.13 -29.45 24.44
CA LEU A 371 -25.94 -28.60 24.24
C LEU A 371 -26.21 -27.46 23.25
N ALA A 372 -26.93 -27.72 22.16
CA ALA A 372 -27.35 -26.69 21.21
C ALA A 372 -28.30 -25.66 21.85
N ALA A 373 -29.28 -26.11 22.64
CA ALA A 373 -30.19 -25.24 23.38
C ALA A 373 -29.46 -24.38 24.42
N VAL A 374 -28.55 -24.96 25.21
CA VAL A 374 -27.72 -24.22 26.17
C VAL A 374 -26.85 -23.16 25.47
N GLN A 375 -26.24 -23.50 24.33
CA GLN A 375 -25.43 -22.55 23.57
C GLN A 375 -26.28 -21.46 22.89
N PHE A 376 -27.50 -21.78 22.46
CA PHE A 376 -28.47 -20.81 21.94
C PHE A 376 -28.94 -19.84 23.04
N LEU A 377 -29.34 -20.36 24.20
CA LEU A 377 -29.70 -19.56 25.38
C LEU A 377 -28.53 -18.68 25.85
N ARG A 378 -27.29 -19.19 25.86
CA ARG A 378 -26.09 -18.41 26.19
C ARG A 378 -25.85 -17.27 25.18
N ARG A 379 -26.15 -17.48 23.90
CA ARG A 379 -26.08 -16.42 22.87
C ARG A 379 -27.19 -15.38 23.03
N LEU A 380 -28.42 -15.81 23.29
CA LEU A 380 -29.54 -14.90 23.60
C LEU A 380 -29.26 -14.06 24.85
N TRP A 381 -28.80 -14.70 25.93
CA TRP A 381 -28.42 -14.00 27.16
C TRP A 381 -27.32 -12.96 26.90
N LYS A 382 -26.26 -13.33 26.16
CA LYS A 382 -25.23 -12.39 25.70
C LYS A 382 -25.80 -11.25 24.85
N LEU A 383 -26.76 -11.51 23.97
CA LEU A 383 -27.39 -10.47 23.14
C LEU A 383 -28.20 -9.48 23.98
N CYS A 384 -29.00 -9.96 24.95
CA CYS A 384 -29.81 -9.13 25.82
C CYS A 384 -28.97 -8.23 26.75
N HIS A 385 -27.83 -8.74 27.22
CA HIS A 385 -26.90 -8.06 28.13
C HIS A 385 -25.71 -7.40 27.42
N SER A 386 -25.65 -7.42 26.09
CA SER A 386 -24.57 -6.75 25.35
C SER A 386 -24.76 -5.23 25.38
N PRO A 387 -23.72 -4.42 25.66
CA PRO A 387 -23.80 -2.97 25.47
C PRO A 387 -24.12 -2.60 24.02
N LEU A 388 -23.71 -3.44 23.06
CA LEU A 388 -23.94 -3.27 21.63
C LEU A 388 -25.32 -3.78 21.15
N ARG A 389 -26.26 -4.10 22.05
CA ARG A 389 -27.60 -4.59 21.68
C ARG A 389 -28.39 -3.61 20.81
N ALA A 390 -28.13 -2.31 20.97
CA ALA A 390 -28.76 -1.23 20.22
C ALA A 390 -28.32 -1.20 18.74
N VAL A 391 -27.14 -1.74 18.41
CA VAL A 391 -26.59 -1.66 17.05
C VAL A 391 -27.53 -2.39 16.07
N PRO A 392 -28.04 -1.70 15.04
CA PRO A 392 -29.00 -2.26 14.10
C PRO A 392 -28.34 -3.27 13.14
N GLY A 393 -29.16 -4.12 12.53
CA GLY A 393 -28.71 -5.15 11.59
C GLY A 393 -29.63 -6.38 11.58
N PRO A 394 -29.41 -7.34 10.66
CA PRO A 394 -30.29 -8.48 10.47
C PRO A 394 -30.42 -9.36 11.73
N PHE A 395 -31.63 -9.87 12.00
CA PHE A 395 -31.90 -10.65 13.20
C PHE A 395 -31.00 -11.89 13.32
N LEU A 396 -30.82 -12.65 12.24
CA LEU A 396 -29.94 -13.83 12.24
C LEU A 396 -28.47 -13.46 12.44
N ALA A 397 -28.03 -12.30 11.93
CA ALA A 397 -26.68 -11.78 12.13
C ALA A 397 -26.38 -11.47 13.61
N ARG A 398 -27.39 -11.12 14.41
CA ARG A 398 -27.25 -10.94 15.87
C ARG A 398 -26.94 -12.26 16.60
N LEU A 399 -27.39 -13.40 16.06
CA LEU A 399 -27.31 -14.70 16.71
C LEU A 399 -26.19 -15.60 16.20
N THR A 400 -25.82 -15.50 14.91
CA THR A 400 -24.82 -16.39 14.31
C THR A 400 -24.15 -15.81 13.07
N ASP A 401 -22.84 -16.07 12.90
CA ASP A 401 -22.11 -15.79 11.66
C ASP A 401 -22.60 -16.62 10.46
N LEU A 402 -23.49 -17.61 10.64
CA LEU A 402 -24.07 -18.37 9.53
C LEU A 402 -24.83 -17.48 8.54
N TRP A 403 -25.45 -16.39 9.01
CA TRP A 403 -26.08 -15.41 8.12
C TRP A 403 -25.04 -14.71 7.23
N TYR A 404 -23.88 -14.34 7.81
CA TYR A 404 -22.78 -13.73 7.06
C TYR A 404 -22.17 -14.74 6.07
N LEU A 405 -21.91 -15.97 6.52
CA LEU A 405 -21.41 -17.07 5.68
C LEU A 405 -22.31 -17.31 4.47
N TRP A 406 -23.62 -17.43 4.68
CA TRP A 406 -24.60 -17.63 3.61
C TRP A 406 -24.65 -16.46 2.62
N THR A 407 -24.60 -15.23 3.14
CA THR A 407 -24.63 -14.01 2.30
C THR A 407 -23.35 -13.84 1.48
N VAL A 408 -22.18 -14.15 2.06
CA VAL A 408 -20.91 -14.17 1.33
C VAL A 408 -20.85 -15.32 0.33
N GLN A 409 -21.38 -16.49 0.67
CA GLN A 409 -21.46 -17.64 -0.25
C GLN A 409 -22.34 -17.36 -1.49
N LYS A 410 -23.39 -16.55 -1.33
CA LYS A 410 -24.19 -16.03 -2.45
C LYS A 410 -23.41 -15.10 -3.39
N GLY A 411 -22.36 -14.44 -2.89
CA GLY A 411 -21.43 -13.68 -3.71
C GLY A 411 -21.82 -12.23 -4.01
N SER A 412 -22.62 -11.58 -3.16
CA SER A 412 -23.05 -10.17 -3.35
C SER A 412 -23.08 -9.35 -2.05
N PHE A 413 -22.15 -9.63 -1.12
CA PHE A 413 -22.15 -9.00 0.21
C PHE A 413 -21.91 -7.49 0.18
N GLU A 414 -21.24 -6.97 -0.86
CA GLU A 414 -21.03 -5.54 -1.09
C GLU A 414 -22.36 -4.80 -1.25
N GLN A 415 -23.27 -5.32 -2.09
CA GLN A 415 -24.62 -4.78 -2.28
C GLN A 415 -25.47 -4.94 -1.01
N VAL A 416 -25.34 -6.08 -0.32
CA VAL A 416 -26.05 -6.27 0.95
C VAL A 416 -25.55 -5.30 2.02
N ASN A 417 -24.25 -5.02 2.10
CA ASN A 417 -23.72 -4.10 3.09
C ASN A 417 -24.10 -2.64 2.77
N LEU A 418 -24.11 -2.23 1.49
CA LEU A 418 -24.69 -0.96 1.02
C LEU A 418 -26.13 -0.81 1.51
N HIS A 419 -27.01 -1.72 1.12
CA HIS A 419 -28.43 -1.69 1.51
C HIS A 419 -28.64 -1.66 3.04
N LEU A 420 -27.80 -2.35 3.80
CA LEU A 420 -27.87 -2.29 5.27
C LEU A 420 -27.47 -0.92 5.82
N HIS A 421 -26.48 -0.23 5.23
CA HIS A 421 -26.15 1.14 5.64
C HIS A 421 -27.21 2.15 5.22
N ASP A 422 -27.81 2.00 4.03
CA ASP A 422 -28.94 2.84 3.61
C ASP A 422 -30.12 2.72 4.58
N LYS A 423 -30.39 1.49 5.06
CA LYS A 423 -31.51 1.19 5.97
C LYS A 423 -31.25 1.54 7.44
N HIS A 424 -29.99 1.50 7.89
CA HIS A 424 -29.65 1.52 9.31
C HIS A 424 -28.62 2.60 9.71
N GLY A 425 -28.09 3.36 8.75
CA GLY A 425 -27.19 4.48 8.98
C GLY A 425 -25.73 4.08 9.24
N LYS A 426 -25.06 4.82 10.12
CA LYS A 426 -23.59 4.85 10.23
C LYS A 426 -22.94 3.55 10.70
N ILE A 427 -23.64 2.76 11.53
CA ILE A 427 -23.12 1.53 12.16
C ILE A 427 -24.07 0.38 11.88
N VAL A 428 -23.56 -0.72 11.33
CA VAL A 428 -24.33 -1.92 10.97
C VAL A 428 -23.70 -3.17 11.55
N ARG A 429 -24.47 -3.96 12.29
CA ARG A 429 -24.08 -5.30 12.73
C ARG A 429 -24.34 -6.31 11.61
N TYR A 430 -23.30 -7.01 11.15
CA TYR A 430 -23.38 -8.08 10.14
C TYR A 430 -22.97 -9.46 10.68
N GLY A 431 -22.58 -9.56 11.95
CA GLY A 431 -22.38 -10.82 12.68
C GLY A 431 -22.48 -10.62 14.19
N PRO A 432 -22.43 -11.68 15.01
CA PRO A 432 -22.66 -11.59 16.46
C PRO A 432 -21.65 -10.69 17.17
N ASN A 433 -20.46 -10.57 16.59
CA ASN A 433 -19.40 -9.68 17.04
C ASN A 433 -18.75 -8.91 15.88
N ARG A 434 -19.49 -8.63 14.81
CA ARG A 434 -18.97 -8.00 13.57
C ARG A 434 -19.78 -6.77 13.19
N TYR A 435 -19.09 -5.65 13.00
CA TYR A 435 -19.67 -4.31 12.81
C TYR A 435 -19.02 -3.59 11.63
N SER A 436 -19.84 -3.12 10.70
CA SER A 436 -19.46 -2.35 9.51
C SER A 436 -19.81 -0.88 9.74
N PHE A 437 -19.00 0.02 9.21
CA PHE A 437 -19.13 1.47 9.39
C PHE A 437 -19.10 2.19 8.03
N SER A 438 -19.95 3.22 7.88
CA SER A 438 -19.96 4.10 6.69
C SER A 438 -19.35 5.48 6.94
N ASP A 439 -19.27 5.95 8.20
CA ASP A 439 -18.69 7.25 8.52
C ASP A 439 -17.16 7.21 8.56
N PHE A 440 -16.55 7.40 7.38
CA PHE A 440 -15.14 7.15 7.20
C PHE A 440 -14.23 8.11 7.99
N GLU A 441 -14.53 9.41 8.03
CA GLU A 441 -13.69 10.39 8.74
C GLU A 441 -13.63 10.11 10.25
N ALA A 442 -14.75 9.71 10.84
CA ALA A 442 -14.82 9.33 12.26
C ALA A 442 -14.03 8.05 12.57
N VAL A 443 -14.15 7.00 11.74
CA VAL A 443 -13.59 5.67 12.07
C VAL A 443 -12.16 5.44 11.59
N ASN A 444 -11.70 6.14 10.56
CA ASN A 444 -10.37 5.91 9.97
C ASN A 444 -9.23 6.14 11.00
N LYS A 445 -9.31 7.22 11.77
CA LYS A 445 -8.34 7.57 12.81
C LYS A 445 -8.33 6.58 13.98
N VAL A 446 -9.36 5.75 14.12
CA VAL A 446 -9.53 4.80 15.23
C VAL A 446 -9.18 3.38 14.79
N ILE A 447 -9.74 2.92 13.67
CA ILE A 447 -9.62 1.53 13.17
C ILE A 447 -8.35 1.32 12.33
N TYR A 448 -7.88 2.33 11.59
CA TYR A 448 -6.83 2.17 10.56
C TYR A 448 -5.60 3.07 10.72
N SER A 449 -5.51 3.83 11.82
CA SER A 449 -4.45 4.81 12.03
C SER A 449 -3.05 4.20 12.20
N LEU A 450 -2.05 5.04 11.93
CA LEU A 450 -0.64 4.73 12.09
C LEU A 450 -0.27 4.81 13.59
N GLY A 451 -0.34 3.67 14.28
CA GLY A 451 0.07 3.53 15.68
C GLY A 451 -1.00 2.91 16.59
N ASN A 452 -2.27 2.97 16.22
CA ASN A 452 -3.34 2.42 17.05
C ASN A 452 -3.46 0.88 16.91
N SER A 453 -3.93 0.23 17.97
CA SER A 453 -3.74 -1.19 18.26
C SER A 453 -4.69 -2.16 17.54
N CYS A 454 -5.58 -1.67 16.67
CA CYS A 454 -6.54 -2.46 15.90
C CYS A 454 -5.85 -3.41 14.90
N GLN A 455 -5.60 -4.66 15.30
CA GLN A 455 -4.92 -5.67 14.47
C GLN A 455 -5.84 -6.26 13.39
N LYS A 456 -5.30 -6.91 12.35
CA LYS A 456 -6.11 -7.65 11.36
C LYS A 456 -6.86 -8.81 12.05
N SER A 457 -8.12 -9.04 11.68
CA SER A 457 -8.94 -10.10 12.29
C SER A 457 -8.43 -11.52 12.01
N SER A 458 -8.92 -12.47 12.79
CA SER A 458 -8.61 -13.89 12.63
C SER A 458 -8.96 -14.43 11.24
N TRP A 459 -9.87 -13.77 10.52
CA TRP A 459 -10.24 -14.05 9.13
C TRP A 459 -9.03 -14.06 8.20
N TYR A 460 -8.05 -13.16 8.38
CA TYR A 460 -6.85 -13.11 7.54
C TYR A 460 -5.94 -14.34 7.69
N SER A 461 -6.04 -15.11 8.77
CA SER A 461 -5.14 -16.26 9.00
C SER A 461 -5.31 -17.41 8.00
N THR A 462 -6.49 -17.54 7.38
CA THR A 462 -6.83 -18.61 6.42
C THR A 462 -6.18 -18.44 5.04
N TRP A 463 -5.64 -17.26 4.77
CA TRP A 463 -4.96 -16.91 3.52
C TRP A 463 -3.54 -17.44 3.44
N ALA A 464 -2.96 -17.87 4.57
CA ALA A 464 -1.69 -18.57 4.65
C ALA A 464 -1.89 -20.02 5.12
N SER A 465 -0.89 -20.88 4.90
CA SER A 465 -0.87 -22.21 5.52
C SER A 465 -0.78 -22.08 7.05
N PRO A 466 -1.40 -22.98 7.84
CA PRO A 466 -1.33 -22.93 9.30
C PRO A 466 0.12 -22.87 9.80
N GLY A 467 0.43 -21.84 10.60
CA GLY A 467 1.77 -21.61 11.16
C GLY A 467 2.76 -20.88 10.23
N GLN A 468 2.35 -20.55 9.00
CA GLN A 468 3.11 -19.69 8.09
C GLN A 468 2.56 -18.26 8.12
N TRP A 469 3.40 -17.27 7.83
CA TRP A 469 3.00 -15.88 7.67
C TRP A 469 3.17 -15.44 6.21
N SER A 470 2.41 -14.43 5.79
CA SER A 470 2.66 -13.71 4.54
C SER A 470 2.40 -12.23 4.76
N LEU A 471 2.97 -11.36 3.92
CA LEU A 471 2.78 -9.92 4.05
C LEU A 471 1.29 -9.52 4.01
N PHE A 472 0.46 -10.27 3.28
CA PHE A 472 -0.98 -10.08 3.25
C PHE A 472 -1.68 -10.55 4.54
N SER A 473 -1.40 -11.77 5.01
CA SER A 473 -2.16 -12.39 6.12
C SER A 473 -1.69 -11.97 7.51
N ASP A 474 -0.50 -11.36 7.64
CA ASP A 474 0.12 -11.13 8.95
C ASP A 474 -0.70 -10.20 9.86
N GLN A 475 -1.12 -10.73 11.01
CA GLN A 475 -1.90 -10.02 12.02
C GLN A 475 -1.04 -9.13 12.90
N SER A 476 0.21 -9.55 13.21
CA SER A 476 1.13 -8.76 14.01
C SER A 476 1.46 -7.45 13.31
N VAL A 477 1.35 -6.34 14.03
CA VAL A 477 1.65 -5.00 13.50
C VAL A 477 3.17 -4.86 13.29
N GLN A 478 3.96 -5.27 14.28
CA GLN A 478 5.42 -5.17 14.30
C GLN A 478 6.05 -6.06 13.22
N ARG A 479 5.70 -7.36 13.18
CA ARG A 479 6.25 -8.29 12.18
C ARG A 479 5.87 -7.88 10.77
N HIS A 480 4.63 -7.43 10.55
CA HIS A 480 4.24 -6.87 9.25
C HIS A 480 5.04 -5.61 8.89
N ALA A 481 5.23 -4.66 9.81
CA ALA A 481 5.99 -3.44 9.55
C ALA A 481 7.44 -3.76 9.15
N ASN A 482 8.11 -4.63 9.91
CA ASN A 482 9.46 -5.08 9.64
C ASN A 482 9.54 -5.77 8.26
N ASN A 483 8.67 -6.74 8.00
CA ASN A 483 8.65 -7.45 6.72
C ASN A 483 8.29 -6.54 5.55
N ARG A 484 7.38 -5.56 5.72
CA ARG A 484 7.03 -4.58 4.67
C ARG A 484 8.23 -3.72 4.28
N ARG A 485 9.01 -3.24 5.25
CA ARG A 485 10.24 -2.47 5.02
C ARG A 485 11.24 -3.24 4.16
N LEU A 486 11.29 -4.57 4.28
CA LEU A 486 12.16 -5.40 3.46
C LEU A 486 11.78 -5.37 1.96
N TYR A 487 10.50 -5.25 1.62
CA TYR A 487 10.03 -5.25 0.23
C TYR A 487 9.80 -3.85 -0.37
N GLN A 488 9.51 -2.82 0.45
CA GLN A 488 8.94 -1.54 -0.02
C GLN A 488 9.69 -0.85 -1.16
N ALA A 489 11.03 -0.90 -1.17
CA ALA A 489 11.85 -0.26 -2.21
C ALA A 489 11.61 -0.83 -3.62
N THR A 490 11.29 -2.12 -3.72
CA THR A 490 10.98 -2.79 -5.00
C THR A 490 9.64 -2.33 -5.60
N TYR A 491 8.76 -1.73 -4.80
CA TYR A 491 7.42 -1.26 -5.19
C TYR A 491 7.31 0.27 -5.26
N ALA A 492 8.40 1.00 -5.03
CA ALA A 492 8.41 2.45 -5.07
C ALA A 492 8.22 2.97 -6.50
N MET A 493 7.63 4.17 -6.65
CA MET A 493 7.45 4.84 -7.96
C MET A 493 8.75 4.93 -8.76
N SER A 494 9.88 5.18 -8.10
CA SER A 494 11.21 5.25 -8.74
C SER A 494 11.69 3.92 -9.31
N ALA A 495 11.20 2.78 -8.81
CA ALA A 495 11.51 1.47 -9.35
C ALA A 495 10.63 1.11 -10.57
N LEU A 496 9.46 1.78 -10.74
CA LEU A 496 8.48 1.42 -11.76
C LEU A 496 8.92 1.69 -13.19
N VAL A 497 9.68 2.76 -13.43
CA VAL A 497 10.17 3.11 -14.77
C VAL A 497 10.98 1.94 -15.36
N ASN A 498 11.70 1.20 -14.51
CA ASN A 498 12.46 0.02 -14.91
C ASN A 498 11.57 -1.19 -15.24
N TYR A 499 10.28 -1.19 -14.87
CA TYR A 499 9.34 -2.26 -15.19
C TYR A 499 8.54 -1.99 -16.47
N GLU A 500 8.58 -0.77 -17.02
CA GLU A 500 7.80 -0.38 -18.19
C GLU A 500 7.95 -1.33 -19.39
N PRO A 501 9.17 -1.72 -19.84
CA PRO A 501 9.34 -2.60 -21.01
C PRO A 501 8.73 -4.00 -20.81
N LEU A 502 8.60 -4.44 -19.56
CA LEU A 502 8.03 -5.73 -19.18
C LEU A 502 6.50 -5.72 -19.35
N VAL A 503 5.86 -4.57 -19.08
CA VAL A 503 4.43 -4.32 -19.31
C VAL A 503 4.15 -4.17 -20.81
N ASP A 504 5.05 -3.48 -21.53
CA ASP A 504 4.93 -3.22 -22.98
C ASP A 504 4.88 -4.53 -23.77
N THR A 505 5.79 -5.46 -23.48
CA THR A 505 5.84 -6.79 -24.11
C THR A 505 4.50 -7.56 -24.00
N CYS A 506 3.82 -7.45 -22.86
CA CYS A 506 2.54 -8.12 -22.65
C CYS A 506 1.37 -7.36 -23.32
N SER A 507 1.49 -6.03 -23.41
CA SER A 507 0.51 -5.16 -24.06
C SER A 507 0.54 -5.32 -25.58
N ASP A 508 1.72 -5.52 -26.17
CA ASP A 508 1.90 -5.89 -27.58
C ASP A 508 1.23 -7.23 -27.88
N LEU A 509 1.46 -8.23 -27.04
CA LEU A 509 0.89 -9.55 -27.22
C LEU A 509 -0.64 -9.56 -27.06
N LEU A 510 -1.20 -8.82 -26.09
CA LEU A 510 -2.66 -8.72 -25.95
C LEU A 510 -3.31 -8.03 -27.15
N ALA A 511 -2.70 -6.96 -27.68
CA ALA A 511 -3.18 -6.29 -28.89
C ALA A 511 -3.19 -7.25 -30.11
N LEU A 512 -2.12 -8.02 -30.30
CA LEU A 512 -2.06 -9.06 -31.34
C LEU A 512 -3.17 -10.11 -31.16
N ARG A 513 -3.44 -10.55 -29.92
CA ARG A 513 -4.53 -11.49 -29.63
C ARG A 513 -5.92 -10.90 -29.93
N PHE A 514 -6.13 -9.60 -29.72
CA PHE A 514 -7.36 -8.94 -30.15
C PHE A 514 -7.50 -8.94 -31.68
N GLU A 515 -6.45 -8.62 -32.44
CA GLU A 515 -6.49 -8.70 -33.92
C GLU A 515 -6.82 -10.12 -34.44
N GLU A 516 -6.31 -11.17 -33.79
CA GLU A 516 -6.63 -12.55 -34.13
C GLU A 516 -8.09 -12.92 -33.81
N MET A 517 -8.58 -12.58 -32.62
CA MET A 517 -9.96 -12.88 -32.21
C MET A 517 -11.00 -12.10 -33.02
N MET A 518 -10.67 -10.88 -33.44
CA MET A 518 -11.49 -10.10 -34.38
C MET A 518 -11.68 -10.82 -35.72
N LYS A 519 -10.62 -11.42 -36.27
CA LYS A 519 -10.71 -12.23 -37.51
C LYS A 519 -11.57 -13.48 -37.33
N ALA A 520 -11.67 -14.00 -36.11
CA ALA A 520 -12.55 -15.12 -35.76
C ALA A 520 -14.02 -14.71 -35.51
N ASN A 521 -14.31 -13.41 -35.40
CA ASN A 521 -15.64 -12.82 -35.20
C ASN A 521 -16.47 -13.48 -34.08
N CYS A 522 -15.85 -13.71 -32.92
CA CYS A 522 -16.51 -14.29 -31.74
C CYS A 522 -16.53 -13.31 -30.55
N PRO A 523 -17.56 -13.32 -29.68
CA PRO A 523 -17.58 -12.51 -28.46
C PRO A 523 -16.50 -12.95 -27.46
N ILE A 524 -15.72 -11.99 -26.97
CA ILE A 524 -14.50 -12.20 -26.16
C ILE A 524 -14.80 -11.89 -24.70
N ASP A 525 -14.54 -12.82 -23.78
CA ASP A 525 -14.59 -12.55 -22.33
C ASP A 525 -13.35 -11.77 -21.89
N LEU A 526 -13.48 -10.44 -21.80
CA LEU A 526 -12.38 -9.58 -21.37
C LEU A 526 -12.06 -9.70 -19.89
N GLY A 527 -12.98 -10.20 -19.05
CA GLY A 527 -12.67 -10.52 -17.66
C GLY A 527 -11.58 -11.59 -17.57
N HIS A 528 -11.70 -12.62 -18.41
CA HIS A 528 -10.69 -13.68 -18.55
C HIS A 528 -9.41 -13.18 -19.23
N TRP A 529 -9.51 -12.46 -20.35
CA TRP A 529 -8.30 -11.97 -21.07
C TRP A 529 -7.50 -10.93 -20.28
N PHE A 530 -8.14 -10.05 -19.50
CA PHE A 530 -7.43 -9.17 -18.57
C PHE A 530 -6.81 -9.94 -17.40
N GLN A 531 -7.37 -11.08 -16.98
CA GLN A 531 -6.73 -11.98 -16.02
C GLN A 531 -5.48 -12.63 -16.61
N CYS A 532 -5.56 -13.14 -17.85
CA CYS A 532 -4.41 -13.67 -18.60
C CYS A 532 -3.30 -12.62 -18.75
N TYR A 533 -3.65 -11.39 -19.12
CA TYR A 533 -2.74 -10.26 -19.20
C TYR A 533 -2.05 -9.98 -17.86
N ALA A 534 -2.82 -9.80 -16.78
CA ALA A 534 -2.27 -9.50 -15.46
C ALA A 534 -1.36 -10.61 -14.93
N PHE A 535 -1.65 -11.88 -15.22
CA PHE A 535 -0.77 -13.02 -14.90
C PHE A 535 0.57 -12.98 -15.64
N ASP A 536 0.57 -12.71 -16.95
CA ASP A 536 1.81 -12.64 -17.72
C ASP A 536 2.63 -11.38 -17.40
N VAL A 537 1.98 -10.23 -17.13
CA VAL A 537 2.65 -9.01 -16.66
C VAL A 537 3.30 -9.21 -15.31
N ILE A 538 2.58 -9.72 -14.31
CA ILE A 538 3.18 -9.94 -12.98
C ILE A 538 4.26 -11.03 -13.02
N GLY A 539 4.15 -12.00 -13.92
CA GLY A 539 5.21 -12.96 -14.24
C GLY A 539 6.47 -12.28 -14.80
N MET A 540 6.33 -11.37 -15.76
CA MET A 540 7.44 -10.58 -16.30
C MET A 540 8.06 -9.66 -15.25
N ILE A 541 7.26 -8.90 -14.50
CA ILE A 541 7.75 -8.01 -13.44
C ILE A 541 8.44 -8.80 -12.31
N THR A 542 7.94 -10.00 -11.98
CA THR A 542 8.49 -10.81 -10.88
C THR A 542 9.74 -11.59 -11.29
N TYR A 543 9.75 -12.21 -12.47
CA TYR A 543 10.78 -13.17 -12.89
C TYR A 543 11.52 -12.84 -14.20
N GLY A 544 11.08 -11.80 -14.93
CA GLY A 544 11.52 -11.55 -16.31
C GLY A 544 10.99 -12.57 -17.32
N LYS A 545 9.92 -13.31 -16.99
CA LYS A 545 9.37 -14.38 -17.84
C LYS A 545 7.85 -14.50 -17.71
N ARG A 546 7.14 -14.47 -18.85
CA ARG A 546 5.70 -14.78 -18.95
C ARG A 546 5.42 -16.24 -18.54
N LEU A 547 4.21 -16.53 -18.09
CA LEU A 547 3.76 -17.90 -17.80
C LEU A 547 3.10 -18.55 -19.03
N GLY A 548 2.63 -17.74 -19.98
CA GLY A 548 2.04 -18.18 -21.25
C GLY A 548 0.52 -18.12 -21.27
N PHE A 549 -0.09 -17.33 -20.38
CA PHE A 549 -1.54 -17.12 -20.38
C PHE A 549 -2.00 -16.40 -21.65
N LEU A 550 -1.25 -15.38 -22.10
CA LEU A 550 -1.53 -14.70 -23.37
C LEU A 550 -1.12 -15.55 -24.59
N ASP A 551 -0.23 -16.53 -24.43
CA ASP A 551 0.16 -17.42 -25.53
C ASP A 551 -0.96 -18.43 -25.86
N SER A 552 -1.67 -18.92 -24.84
CA SER A 552 -2.68 -19.98 -25.00
C SER A 552 -4.13 -19.51 -24.88
N GLY A 553 -4.41 -18.40 -24.18
CA GLY A 553 -5.75 -18.00 -23.78
C GLY A 553 -6.40 -18.90 -22.73
N HIS A 554 -5.68 -19.84 -22.13
CA HIS A 554 -6.20 -20.87 -21.21
C HIS A 554 -5.53 -20.84 -19.83
N ASP A 555 -6.10 -21.54 -18.85
CA ASP A 555 -5.54 -21.66 -17.50
C ASP A 555 -4.28 -22.54 -17.45
N ILE A 556 -3.11 -21.90 -17.54
CA ILE A 556 -1.81 -22.57 -17.48
C ILE A 556 -1.63 -23.28 -16.13
N GLY A 557 -1.51 -24.61 -16.15
CA GLY A 557 -1.24 -25.41 -14.96
C GLY A 557 -2.38 -25.47 -13.94
N GLY A 558 -3.59 -24.99 -14.28
CA GLY A 558 -4.72 -24.92 -13.35
C GLY A 558 -4.54 -23.85 -12.26
N VAL A 559 -3.79 -22.78 -12.55
CA VAL A 559 -3.42 -21.72 -11.60
C VAL A 559 -4.59 -20.79 -11.30
N ILE A 560 -5.38 -20.38 -12.30
CA ILE A 560 -6.61 -19.60 -12.11
C ILE A 560 -7.58 -20.41 -11.24
N ALA A 561 -7.85 -21.67 -11.62
CA ALA A 561 -8.73 -22.54 -10.85
C ALA A 561 -8.22 -22.77 -9.41
N ALA A 562 -6.91 -22.93 -9.21
CA ALA A 562 -6.33 -23.10 -7.88
C ALA A 562 -6.35 -21.81 -7.03
N LEU A 563 -6.29 -20.64 -7.67
CA LEU A 563 -6.44 -19.32 -7.05
C LEU A 563 -7.88 -19.10 -6.59
N GLU A 564 -8.87 -19.35 -7.45
CA GLU A 564 -10.29 -19.20 -7.10
C GLU A 564 -10.72 -20.16 -5.99
N ASN A 565 -10.25 -21.40 -6.02
CA ASN A 565 -10.45 -22.35 -4.93
C ASN A 565 -9.77 -21.90 -3.62
N HIS A 566 -8.63 -21.21 -3.68
CA HIS A 566 -8.04 -20.57 -2.49
C HIS A 566 -8.88 -19.40 -1.99
N LEU A 567 -9.34 -18.55 -2.90
CA LEU A 567 -10.13 -17.36 -2.62
C LEU A 567 -11.42 -17.71 -1.87
N GLY A 568 -12.17 -18.69 -2.40
CA GLY A 568 -13.38 -19.21 -1.77
C GLY A 568 -13.11 -19.90 -0.44
N TYR A 569 -12.08 -20.76 -0.36
CA TYR A 569 -11.69 -21.43 0.89
C TYR A 569 -11.32 -20.41 1.97
N ALA A 570 -10.39 -19.49 1.68
CA ALA A 570 -9.87 -18.54 2.66
C ALA A 570 -10.97 -17.58 3.13
N THR A 571 -11.82 -17.10 2.22
CA THR A 571 -12.95 -16.22 2.55
C THR A 571 -13.98 -16.90 3.44
N LEU A 572 -14.48 -18.08 3.06
CA LEU A 572 -15.57 -18.76 3.77
C LEU A 572 -15.08 -19.40 5.08
N VAL A 573 -13.92 -20.07 5.09
CA VAL A 573 -13.32 -20.61 6.31
C VAL A 573 -12.80 -19.50 7.22
N GLY A 574 -12.45 -18.32 6.68
CA GLY A 574 -12.05 -17.15 7.45
C GLY A 574 -13.13 -16.66 8.43
N ILE A 575 -14.41 -16.79 8.05
CA ILE A 575 -15.55 -16.46 8.93
C ILE A 575 -15.55 -17.33 10.20
N TYR A 576 -15.10 -18.58 10.07
CA TYR A 576 -14.92 -19.55 11.15
C TYR A 576 -13.46 -20.00 11.29
N SER A 577 -12.53 -19.03 11.40
CA SER A 577 -11.07 -19.26 11.32
C SER A 577 -10.52 -20.36 12.26
N GLY A 578 -11.20 -20.64 13.38
CA GLY A 578 -10.86 -21.77 14.28
C GLY A 578 -10.92 -23.15 13.61
N LEU A 579 -11.70 -23.31 12.53
CA LEU A 579 -11.78 -24.54 11.74
C LEU A 579 -10.56 -24.74 10.84
N HIS A 580 -9.84 -23.68 10.49
CA HIS A 580 -8.74 -23.71 9.51
C HIS A 580 -7.69 -24.79 9.81
N LYS A 581 -7.18 -24.87 11.05
CA LYS A 581 -6.18 -25.89 11.48
C LYS A 581 -6.68 -27.34 11.35
N ARG A 582 -7.99 -27.57 11.33
CA ARG A 582 -8.62 -28.90 11.19
C ARG A 582 -8.95 -29.18 9.72
N LEU A 583 -9.66 -28.27 9.07
CA LEU A 583 -10.05 -28.37 7.66
C LEU A 583 -8.84 -28.39 6.72
N PHE A 584 -7.78 -27.63 6.98
CA PHE A 584 -6.57 -27.64 6.13
C PHE A 584 -5.83 -28.99 6.21
N ARG A 585 -5.73 -29.60 7.40
CA ARG A 585 -5.15 -30.94 7.57
C ARG A 585 -5.98 -32.00 6.87
N LEU A 586 -7.31 -31.95 7.03
CA LEU A 586 -8.22 -32.85 6.33
C LEU A 586 -8.10 -32.66 4.81
N MET A 587 -8.25 -31.44 4.31
CA MET A 587 -8.19 -31.14 2.88
C MET A 587 -6.86 -31.57 2.26
N ASN A 588 -5.72 -31.37 2.92
CA ASN A 588 -4.43 -31.85 2.40
C ASN A 588 -4.31 -33.38 2.38
N TYR A 589 -4.87 -34.08 3.37
CA TYR A 589 -4.93 -35.55 3.37
C TYR A 589 -5.79 -36.09 2.23
N TRP A 590 -6.94 -35.46 1.96
CA TRP A 590 -7.88 -35.87 0.91
C TRP A 590 -7.54 -35.35 -0.50
N ALA A 591 -6.71 -34.29 -0.62
CA ALA A 591 -6.41 -33.66 -1.91
C ALA A 591 -5.49 -34.51 -2.80
N GLY A 592 -4.55 -35.27 -2.22
CA GLY A 592 -3.53 -36.00 -3.00
C GLY A 592 -2.82 -35.08 -4.01
N ALA A 593 -2.80 -35.48 -5.28
CA ALA A 593 -2.20 -34.69 -6.37
C ALA A 593 -3.04 -33.47 -6.84
N LYS A 594 -4.23 -33.23 -6.30
CA LYS A 594 -5.15 -32.16 -6.78
C LYS A 594 -4.72 -30.72 -6.46
N GLY A 595 -3.56 -30.53 -5.82
CA GLY A 595 -2.97 -29.21 -5.54
C GLY A 595 -2.28 -28.53 -6.74
N ALA A 596 -2.55 -28.97 -7.97
CA ALA A 596 -1.78 -28.70 -9.19
C ALA A 596 -1.37 -27.23 -9.37
N GLY A 597 -2.29 -26.27 -9.41
CA GLY A 597 -1.97 -24.86 -9.69
C GLY A 597 -1.09 -24.18 -8.61
N ARG A 598 -1.29 -24.46 -7.32
CA ARG A 598 -0.41 -23.91 -6.27
C ARG A 598 0.96 -24.58 -6.30
N ALA A 599 1.01 -25.87 -6.56
CA ALA A 599 2.25 -26.60 -6.77
C ALA A 599 2.98 -26.06 -8.01
N TYR A 600 2.26 -25.72 -9.08
CA TYR A 600 2.79 -25.12 -10.31
C TYR A 600 3.42 -23.75 -10.06
N VAL A 601 2.72 -22.80 -9.43
CA VAL A 601 3.33 -21.48 -9.10
C VAL A 601 4.58 -21.63 -8.22
N LEU A 602 4.53 -22.54 -7.24
CA LEU A 602 5.66 -22.80 -6.34
C LEU A 602 6.83 -23.48 -7.06
N GLN A 603 6.55 -24.41 -7.98
CA GLN A 603 7.54 -25.08 -8.81
C GLN A 603 8.17 -24.09 -9.80
N PHE A 604 7.36 -23.35 -10.56
CA PHE A 604 7.79 -22.30 -11.46
C PHE A 604 8.68 -21.29 -10.74
N THR A 605 8.27 -20.82 -9.56
CA THR A 605 9.09 -19.92 -8.71
C THR A 605 10.45 -20.55 -8.37
N ARG A 606 10.49 -21.82 -7.94
CA ARG A 606 11.73 -22.54 -7.61
C ARG A 606 12.62 -22.74 -8.84
N GLU A 607 12.05 -23.01 -10.00
CA GLU A 607 12.77 -23.12 -11.26
C GLU A 607 13.39 -21.77 -11.68
N ARG A 608 12.62 -20.68 -11.63
CA ARG A 608 13.14 -19.33 -11.94
C ARG A 608 14.26 -18.92 -10.96
N ILE A 609 14.11 -19.22 -9.66
CA ILE A 609 15.18 -19.00 -8.66
C ILE A 609 16.45 -19.78 -9.04
N ARG A 610 16.32 -21.08 -9.39
CA ARG A 610 17.46 -21.92 -9.80
C ARG A 610 18.10 -21.42 -11.10
N GLU A 611 17.32 -21.03 -12.09
CA GLU A 611 17.82 -20.47 -13.35
C GLU A 611 18.60 -19.18 -13.10
N ALA A 612 18.05 -18.23 -12.34
CA ALA A 612 18.73 -16.98 -12.00
C ALA A 612 20.02 -17.19 -11.19
N GLN A 613 20.09 -18.25 -10.38
CA GLN A 613 21.29 -18.63 -9.63
C GLN A 613 22.35 -19.39 -10.46
N THR A 614 21.95 -20.13 -11.49
CA THR A 614 22.86 -20.98 -12.30
C THR A 614 23.29 -20.33 -13.61
N LYS A 615 22.48 -19.43 -14.15
CA LYS A 615 22.78 -18.56 -15.28
C LYS A 615 22.50 -17.12 -14.86
N PRO A 616 23.40 -16.46 -14.12
CA PRO A 616 23.34 -15.02 -13.97
C PRO A 616 23.40 -14.45 -15.39
N GLN A 617 22.30 -13.83 -15.87
CA GLN A 617 22.34 -13.19 -17.17
C GLN A 617 23.40 -12.09 -17.11
N PRO A 618 24.41 -12.09 -18.01
CA PRO A 618 25.40 -11.04 -18.01
C PRO A 618 24.70 -9.72 -18.32
N ILE A 619 25.09 -8.67 -17.60
CA ILE A 619 24.63 -7.30 -17.84
C ILE A 619 25.31 -6.81 -19.12
N LEU A 620 24.74 -7.18 -20.27
CA LEU A 620 25.16 -6.83 -21.63
C LEU A 620 23.90 -6.45 -22.42
N ALA A 621 23.86 -5.39 -23.23
CA ALA A 621 24.94 -4.53 -23.72
C ALA A 621 24.69 -3.03 -23.46
N GLU A 622 25.69 -2.20 -23.76
CA GLU A 622 25.85 -0.77 -23.41
C GLU A 622 24.82 0.21 -24.04
N THR A 623 23.68 -0.27 -24.54
CA THR A 623 22.67 0.52 -25.27
C THR A 623 21.22 0.28 -24.86
N GLN A 624 20.91 -0.63 -23.93
CA GLN A 624 19.56 -0.79 -23.37
C GLN A 624 19.59 -0.91 -21.84
N VAL A 625 18.77 -0.10 -21.17
CA VAL A 625 18.55 -0.18 -19.72
C VAL A 625 17.80 -1.48 -19.42
N VAL A 626 18.52 -2.51 -18.96
CA VAL A 626 17.91 -3.80 -18.64
C VAL A 626 16.98 -3.65 -17.44
N ALA A 627 15.71 -3.99 -17.65
CA ALA A 627 14.66 -4.00 -16.65
C ALA A 627 14.94 -5.01 -15.52
N GLU A 628 15.55 -4.57 -14.42
CA GLU A 628 15.76 -5.41 -13.23
C GLU A 628 14.43 -5.88 -12.61
N ASN A 629 14.03 -7.13 -12.87
CA ASN A 629 12.86 -7.76 -12.27
C ASN A 629 12.99 -7.95 -10.75
N PHE A 630 11.88 -8.29 -10.07
CA PHE A 630 11.86 -8.41 -8.62
C PHE A 630 12.76 -9.54 -8.11
N LEU A 631 12.80 -10.70 -8.80
CA LEU A 631 13.64 -11.82 -8.41
C LEU A 631 15.12 -11.43 -8.38
N ALA A 632 15.60 -10.68 -9.38
CA ALA A 632 16.97 -10.15 -9.39
C ALA A 632 17.23 -9.25 -8.17
N LYS A 633 16.34 -8.29 -7.90
CA LYS A 633 16.43 -7.39 -6.73
C LYS A 633 16.38 -8.15 -5.40
N PHE A 634 15.56 -9.20 -5.30
CA PHE A 634 15.45 -10.05 -4.12
C PHE A 634 16.68 -10.95 -3.91
N LEU A 635 17.26 -11.49 -4.97
CA LEU A 635 18.53 -12.24 -4.92
C LEU A 635 19.70 -11.34 -4.51
N ALA A 636 19.80 -10.14 -5.09
CA ALA A 636 20.81 -9.15 -4.71
C ALA A 636 20.68 -8.75 -3.22
N LYS A 637 19.45 -8.51 -2.75
CA LYS A 637 19.19 -8.20 -1.34
C LYS A 637 19.50 -9.37 -0.39
N HIS A 638 19.22 -10.60 -0.81
CA HIS A 638 19.60 -11.79 -0.05
C HIS A 638 21.12 -11.95 0.03
N ALA A 639 21.84 -11.75 -1.07
CA ALA A 639 23.30 -11.80 -1.09
C ALA A 639 23.94 -10.72 -0.20
N ALA A 640 23.35 -9.52 -0.16
CA ALA A 640 23.84 -8.42 0.69
C ALA A 640 23.49 -8.56 2.18
N SER A 641 22.45 -9.31 2.54
CA SER A 641 21.99 -9.45 3.94
C SER A 641 21.21 -10.77 4.16
N PRO A 642 21.90 -11.93 4.14
CA PRO A 642 21.26 -13.24 4.09
C PRO A 642 20.44 -13.58 5.35
N ASP A 643 20.87 -13.11 6.52
CA ASP A 643 20.17 -13.34 7.80
C ASP A 643 18.87 -12.52 7.91
N THR A 644 18.88 -11.30 7.39
CA THR A 644 17.72 -10.38 7.43
C THR A 644 16.72 -10.70 6.32
N PHE A 645 17.21 -10.91 5.08
CA PHE A 645 16.38 -11.20 3.91
C PHE A 645 16.65 -12.63 3.43
N THR A 646 16.22 -13.60 4.22
CA THR A 646 16.47 -15.04 3.98
C THR A 646 15.85 -15.57 2.69
N ALA A 647 16.26 -16.77 2.24
CA ALA A 647 15.66 -17.46 1.09
C ALA A 647 14.13 -17.67 1.20
N TYR A 648 13.57 -17.67 2.42
CA TYR A 648 12.12 -17.65 2.64
C TYR A 648 11.48 -16.37 2.10
N HIS A 649 12.12 -15.21 2.30
CA HIS A 649 11.61 -13.91 1.82
C HIS A 649 11.59 -13.85 0.29
N ILE A 650 12.62 -14.39 -0.39
CA ILE A 650 12.61 -14.51 -1.85
C ILE A 650 11.40 -15.34 -2.31
N LEU A 651 11.26 -16.56 -1.75
CA LEU A 651 10.23 -17.50 -2.14
C LEU A 651 8.82 -16.98 -1.86
N ALA A 652 8.59 -16.43 -0.66
CA ALA A 652 7.32 -15.88 -0.21
C ALA A 652 6.95 -14.61 -0.99
N GLY A 653 7.93 -13.71 -1.23
CA GLY A 653 7.74 -12.50 -2.04
C GLY A 653 7.30 -12.84 -3.46
N CYS A 654 8.09 -13.61 -4.20
CA CYS A 654 7.76 -13.99 -5.57
C CYS A 654 6.42 -14.75 -5.67
N THR A 655 6.17 -15.72 -4.79
CA THR A 655 4.90 -16.48 -4.80
C THR A 655 3.70 -15.59 -4.48
N SER A 656 3.85 -14.61 -3.58
CA SER A 656 2.78 -13.68 -3.22
C SER A 656 2.42 -12.74 -4.36
N ASN A 657 3.37 -12.35 -5.21
CA ASN A 657 3.12 -11.46 -6.35
C ASN A 657 2.14 -12.07 -7.35
N MET A 658 2.40 -13.32 -7.75
CA MET A 658 1.59 -14.05 -8.74
C MET A 658 0.11 -14.18 -8.35
N VAL A 659 -0.16 -14.22 -7.04
CA VAL A 659 -1.50 -14.30 -6.45
C VAL A 659 -2.14 -12.92 -6.28
N ALA A 660 -1.35 -11.90 -5.94
CA ALA A 660 -1.88 -10.57 -5.61
C ALA A 660 -2.15 -9.69 -6.83
N GLY A 661 -1.26 -9.72 -7.83
CA GLY A 661 -1.34 -8.83 -9.00
C GLY A 661 -2.35 -9.25 -10.08
N SER A 662 -2.68 -10.54 -10.15
CA SER A 662 -3.51 -11.12 -11.21
C SER A 662 -4.98 -10.73 -11.11
N ASP A 663 -5.70 -11.23 -10.09
CA ASP A 663 -7.14 -10.95 -9.94
C ASP A 663 -7.43 -9.44 -9.80
N THR A 664 -6.64 -8.70 -9.02
CA THR A 664 -6.97 -7.30 -8.67
C THR A 664 -6.79 -6.32 -9.83
N THR A 665 -5.70 -6.42 -10.62
CA THR A 665 -5.54 -5.61 -11.83
C THR A 665 -6.58 -6.02 -12.88
N ALA A 666 -6.87 -7.31 -13.05
CA ALA A 666 -7.87 -7.77 -14.02
C ALA A 666 -9.29 -7.24 -13.75
N ILE A 667 -9.72 -7.26 -12.49
CA ILE A 667 -11.00 -6.64 -12.06
C ILE A 667 -10.99 -5.14 -12.35
N SER A 668 -9.87 -4.46 -12.08
CA SER A 668 -9.75 -3.01 -12.24
C SER A 668 -9.80 -2.59 -13.71
N LEU A 669 -9.09 -3.30 -14.60
CA LEU A 669 -9.18 -3.11 -16.06
C LEU A 669 -10.61 -3.37 -16.58
N SER A 670 -11.22 -4.46 -16.13
CA SER A 670 -12.61 -4.82 -16.49
C SER A 670 -13.59 -3.73 -16.04
N ALA A 671 -13.43 -3.21 -14.82
CA ALA A 671 -14.27 -2.15 -14.27
C ALA A 671 -14.16 -0.84 -15.05
N VAL A 672 -12.95 -0.41 -15.40
CA VAL A 672 -12.75 0.81 -16.22
C VAL A 672 -13.46 0.66 -17.57
N LEU A 673 -13.19 -0.43 -18.29
CA LEU A 673 -13.78 -0.63 -19.61
C LEU A 673 -15.30 -0.80 -19.54
N TYR A 674 -15.83 -1.56 -18.59
CA TYR A 674 -17.27 -1.71 -18.40
C TYR A 674 -17.95 -0.36 -18.08
N CYS A 675 -17.38 0.45 -17.20
CA CYS A 675 -17.94 1.77 -16.88
C CYS A 675 -17.94 2.70 -18.11
N LEU A 676 -16.87 2.71 -18.92
CA LEU A 676 -16.83 3.48 -20.16
C LEU A 676 -17.86 2.98 -21.18
N LEU A 677 -17.97 1.66 -21.38
CA LEU A 677 -18.93 1.06 -22.32
C LEU A 677 -20.40 1.29 -21.93
N ARG A 678 -20.68 1.46 -20.64
CA ARG A 678 -22.02 1.83 -20.14
C ARG A 678 -22.29 3.33 -20.22
N ASN A 679 -21.30 4.16 -20.51
CA ASN A 679 -21.42 5.63 -20.57
C ASN A 679 -20.74 6.20 -21.84
N PRO A 680 -21.40 6.10 -23.02
CA PRO A 680 -20.79 6.45 -24.30
C PRO A 680 -20.24 7.88 -24.40
N ALA A 681 -20.90 8.86 -23.78
CA ALA A 681 -20.40 10.25 -23.74
C ALA A 681 -19.06 10.37 -22.98
N THR A 682 -18.90 9.60 -21.90
CA THR A 682 -17.66 9.49 -21.13
C THR A 682 -16.56 8.78 -21.91
N MET A 683 -16.92 7.73 -22.68
CA MET A 683 -16.00 7.06 -23.61
C MET A 683 -15.51 8.02 -24.70
N ALA A 684 -16.43 8.72 -25.38
CA ALA A 684 -16.10 9.67 -26.44
C ALA A 684 -15.13 10.75 -25.94
N LYS A 685 -15.41 11.36 -24.78
CA LYS A 685 -14.53 12.38 -24.17
C LYS A 685 -13.13 11.85 -23.81
N LEU A 686 -13.00 10.57 -23.45
CA LEU A 686 -11.68 9.94 -23.23
C LEU A 686 -10.97 9.66 -24.56
N GLN A 687 -11.70 9.21 -25.58
CA GLN A 687 -11.17 9.03 -26.92
C GLN A 687 -10.71 10.36 -27.54
N ASP A 688 -11.43 11.46 -27.32
CA ASP A 688 -11.01 12.80 -27.72
C ASP A 688 -9.68 13.23 -27.05
N GLU A 689 -9.48 12.91 -25.77
CA GLU A 689 -8.20 13.16 -25.08
C GLU A 689 -7.07 12.30 -25.67
N ILE A 690 -7.31 11.00 -25.87
CA ILE A 690 -6.37 10.06 -26.50
C ILE A 690 -5.96 10.54 -27.90
N ASP A 691 -6.92 10.87 -28.75
CA ASP A 691 -6.70 11.32 -30.13
C ASP A 691 -5.98 12.67 -30.16
N SER A 692 -6.35 13.60 -29.29
CA SER A 692 -5.72 14.92 -29.19
C SER A 692 -4.26 14.81 -28.77
N CYS A 693 -3.94 13.99 -27.76
CA CYS A 693 -2.55 13.73 -27.36
C CYS A 693 -1.77 12.98 -28.45
N THR A 694 -2.39 12.02 -29.15
CA THR A 694 -1.79 11.31 -30.29
C THR A 694 -1.45 12.29 -31.42
N ALA A 695 -2.39 13.17 -31.79
CA ALA A 695 -2.21 14.15 -32.87
C ALA A 695 -1.14 15.22 -32.55
N ARG A 696 -0.94 15.58 -31.28
CA ARG A 696 0.14 16.46 -30.82
C ARG A 696 1.50 15.76 -30.69
N GLY A 697 1.57 14.43 -30.87
CA GLY A 697 2.78 13.65 -30.65
C GLY A 697 3.15 13.48 -29.16
N GLU A 698 2.21 13.75 -28.25
CA GLU A 698 2.35 13.63 -26.79
C GLU A 698 2.03 12.22 -26.28
N LEU A 699 1.49 11.34 -27.15
CA LEU A 699 1.18 9.95 -26.83
C LEU A 699 1.79 9.02 -27.88
N SER A 700 2.88 8.36 -27.52
CA SER A 700 3.59 7.39 -28.38
C SER A 700 2.78 6.12 -28.69
N LYS A 701 3.21 5.37 -29.73
CA LYS A 701 2.56 4.11 -30.14
C LYS A 701 2.46 3.09 -29.00
N ILE A 702 3.46 3.04 -28.13
CA ILE A 702 3.46 2.23 -26.91
C ILE A 702 3.51 3.22 -25.73
N PRO A 703 2.34 3.65 -25.20
CA PRO A 703 2.26 4.75 -24.23
C PRO A 703 3.15 4.53 -23.02
N SER A 704 4.11 5.42 -22.79
CA SER A 704 4.90 5.40 -21.55
C SER A 704 4.05 5.82 -20.35
N PHE A 705 4.49 5.44 -19.16
CA PHE A 705 3.84 5.89 -17.93
C PHE A 705 3.88 7.43 -17.82
N LYS A 706 4.99 8.06 -18.21
CA LYS A 706 5.14 9.52 -18.14
C LYS A 706 4.12 10.27 -19.01
N GLU A 707 3.91 9.83 -20.25
CA GLU A 707 2.93 10.42 -21.17
C GLU A 707 1.51 10.29 -20.60
N THR A 708 1.16 9.10 -20.13
CA THR A 708 -0.20 8.79 -19.63
C THR A 708 -0.53 9.46 -18.29
N GLN A 709 0.48 9.91 -17.53
CA GLN A 709 0.27 10.80 -16.37
C GLN A 709 -0.08 12.25 -16.77
N GLN A 710 0.14 12.68 -18.03
CA GLN A 710 -0.28 14.00 -18.53
C GLN A 710 -1.71 14.01 -19.09
N MET A 711 -2.45 12.91 -18.95
CA MET A 711 -3.82 12.74 -19.45
C MET A 711 -4.82 12.85 -18.28
N PRO A 712 -5.25 14.07 -17.89
CA PRO A 712 -6.05 14.28 -16.68
C PRO A 712 -7.39 13.54 -16.70
N TYR A 713 -8.06 13.41 -17.86
CA TYR A 713 -9.33 12.72 -17.96
C TYR A 713 -9.17 11.20 -17.87
N LEU A 714 -8.12 10.61 -18.44
CA LEU A 714 -7.74 9.20 -18.20
C LEU A 714 -7.51 8.93 -16.70
N GLN A 715 -6.77 9.79 -16.01
CA GLN A 715 -6.53 9.63 -14.56
C GLN A 715 -7.85 9.74 -13.76
N ALA A 716 -8.74 10.65 -14.16
CA ALA A 716 -10.07 10.79 -13.57
C ALA A 716 -10.96 9.56 -13.81
N VAL A 717 -10.96 9.00 -15.04
CA VAL A 717 -11.67 7.78 -15.42
C VAL A 717 -11.22 6.58 -14.59
N ILE A 718 -9.90 6.38 -14.46
CA ILE A 718 -9.35 5.28 -13.64
C ILE A 718 -9.78 5.45 -12.18
N LYS A 719 -9.67 6.66 -11.62
CA LYS A 719 -10.10 6.94 -10.24
C LYS A 719 -11.59 6.68 -10.03
N GLU A 720 -12.43 7.13 -10.94
CA GLU A 720 -13.87 6.97 -10.84
C GLU A 720 -14.28 5.51 -11.00
N ALA A 721 -13.70 4.75 -11.93
CA ALA A 721 -14.01 3.33 -12.09
C ALA A 721 -13.64 2.52 -10.83
N LEU A 722 -12.47 2.81 -10.22
CA LEU A 722 -12.06 2.21 -8.95
C LEU A 722 -12.87 2.71 -7.75
N ARG A 723 -13.60 3.83 -7.87
CA ARG A 723 -14.63 4.26 -6.91
C ARG A 723 -15.93 3.48 -7.14
N MET A 724 -16.35 3.31 -8.39
CA MET A 724 -17.59 2.60 -8.75
C MET A 724 -17.54 1.11 -8.37
N HIS A 725 -16.40 0.47 -8.67
CA HIS A 725 -16.19 -0.97 -8.54
C HIS A 725 -14.79 -1.24 -7.97
N PRO A 726 -14.56 -0.98 -6.67
CA PRO A 726 -13.30 -1.32 -6.03
C PRO A 726 -13.16 -2.85 -5.94
N ALA A 727 -11.96 -3.36 -6.24
CA ALA A 727 -11.73 -4.79 -6.36
C ALA A 727 -12.07 -5.60 -5.09
N THR A 728 -11.99 -5.00 -3.89
CA THR A 728 -12.35 -5.65 -2.61
C THR A 728 -13.81 -5.35 -2.22
N GLY A 729 -14.59 -6.38 -1.93
CA GLY A 729 -16.03 -6.29 -1.67
C GLY A 729 -16.49 -6.60 -0.24
N LEU A 730 -15.58 -6.93 0.67
CA LEU A 730 -15.89 -7.24 2.07
C LEU A 730 -15.28 -6.20 3.03
N PRO A 731 -15.84 -6.02 4.24
CA PRO A 731 -15.26 -5.14 5.25
C PRO A 731 -13.79 -5.44 5.53
N LEU A 732 -12.97 -4.39 5.63
CA LEU A 732 -11.53 -4.49 5.91
C LEU A 732 -11.30 -4.76 7.41
N GLU A 733 -11.66 -5.95 7.88
CA GLU A 733 -11.81 -6.30 9.30
C GLU A 733 -10.57 -6.04 10.17
N ARG A 734 -10.79 -5.46 11.34
CA ARG A 734 -9.85 -5.33 12.44
C ARG A 734 -10.47 -5.85 13.73
N VAL A 735 -9.63 -6.13 14.73
CA VAL A 735 -10.03 -6.52 16.08
C VAL A 735 -9.85 -5.33 17.00
N VAL A 736 -10.86 -5.01 17.80
CA VAL A 736 -10.77 -4.04 18.88
C VAL A 736 -9.79 -4.57 19.96
N PRO A 737 -8.81 -3.76 20.38
CA PRO A 737 -7.78 -4.13 21.35
C PRO A 737 -8.32 -4.38 22.76
N GLU A 738 -7.44 -4.85 23.64
CA GLU A 738 -7.63 -4.86 25.09
C GLU A 738 -8.04 -3.47 25.60
N GLY A 739 -8.94 -3.43 26.59
CA GLY A 739 -9.55 -2.20 27.10
C GLY A 739 -10.76 -1.69 26.30
N GLY A 740 -10.98 -2.15 25.07
CA GLY A 740 -12.07 -1.67 24.21
C GLY A 740 -11.81 -0.30 23.59
N VAL A 741 -12.70 0.15 22.72
CA VAL A 741 -12.56 1.39 21.94
C VAL A 741 -13.93 2.04 21.70
N GLU A 742 -14.01 3.35 21.89
CA GLU A 742 -15.18 4.15 21.52
C GLU A 742 -15.14 4.56 20.04
N ILE A 743 -16.24 4.35 19.33
CA ILE A 743 -16.40 4.67 17.90
C ILE A 743 -17.81 5.21 17.69
N LEU A 744 -17.95 6.46 17.23
CA LEU A 744 -19.26 7.12 17.01
C LEU A 744 -20.15 7.01 18.27
N ASP A 745 -19.65 7.53 19.39
CA ASP A 745 -20.35 7.61 20.69
C ASP A 745 -20.84 6.24 21.22
N THR A 746 -20.22 5.16 20.74
CA THR A 746 -20.56 3.77 21.04
C THR A 746 -19.30 3.02 21.47
N PHE A 747 -19.30 2.48 22.69
CA PHE A 747 -18.18 1.68 23.20
C PHE A 747 -18.22 0.24 22.67
N PHE A 748 -17.19 -0.15 21.92
CA PHE A 748 -16.96 -1.52 21.47
C PHE A 748 -15.98 -2.22 22.42
N PRO A 749 -16.36 -3.37 23.03
CA PRO A 749 -15.45 -4.10 23.90
C PRO A 749 -14.37 -4.83 23.12
N GLU A 750 -13.29 -5.22 23.80
CA GLU A 750 -12.20 -6.06 23.28
C GLU A 750 -12.71 -7.24 22.44
N GLY A 751 -11.99 -7.56 21.37
CA GLY A 751 -12.29 -8.71 20.52
C GLY A 751 -13.44 -8.49 19.54
N SER A 752 -14.16 -7.35 19.64
CA SER A 752 -15.11 -6.90 18.62
C SER A 752 -14.43 -6.78 17.26
N ILE A 753 -15.08 -7.28 16.21
CA ILE A 753 -14.59 -7.15 14.84
C ILE A 753 -15.23 -5.92 14.21
N VAL A 754 -14.40 -4.96 13.81
CA VAL A 754 -14.80 -3.65 13.28
C VAL A 754 -14.15 -3.40 11.92
N GLY A 755 -14.83 -2.72 11.01
CA GLY A 755 -14.20 -2.27 9.76
C GLY A 755 -15.14 -1.53 8.82
N VAL A 756 -14.58 -0.96 7.75
CA VAL A 756 -15.34 -0.33 6.67
C VAL A 756 -15.34 -1.24 5.45
N ASN A 757 -16.43 -1.25 4.69
CA ASN A 757 -16.45 -1.82 3.35
C ASN A 757 -16.13 -0.70 2.33
N THR A 758 -15.15 -0.94 1.46
CA THR A 758 -14.72 -0.01 0.41
C THR A 758 -15.90 0.49 -0.43
N TRP A 759 -16.81 -0.41 -0.79
CA TRP A 759 -18.02 -0.11 -1.56
C TRP A 759 -18.93 0.90 -0.85
N VAL A 760 -19.09 0.77 0.46
CA VAL A 760 -19.94 1.66 1.27
C VAL A 760 -19.32 3.07 1.35
N VAL A 761 -18.01 3.15 1.64
CA VAL A 761 -17.30 4.44 1.73
C VAL A 761 -17.31 5.16 0.38
N HIS A 762 -17.16 4.43 -0.72
CA HIS A 762 -17.15 4.98 -2.08
C HIS A 762 -18.52 5.44 -2.58
N ARG A 763 -19.62 5.08 -1.91
CA ARG A 763 -20.99 5.55 -2.19
C ARG A 763 -21.51 6.61 -1.22
N ASP A 764 -20.66 7.13 -0.34
CA ASP A 764 -21.09 8.16 0.62
C ASP A 764 -21.46 9.48 -0.08
N ARG A 765 -22.77 9.74 -0.17
CA ARG A 765 -23.35 10.93 -0.79
C ARG A 765 -22.94 12.25 -0.12
N ARG A 766 -22.48 12.20 1.14
CA ARG A 766 -21.92 13.36 1.86
C ARG A 766 -20.55 13.78 1.30
N ILE A 767 -19.86 12.86 0.64
CA ILE A 767 -18.51 13.04 0.12
C ILE A 767 -18.51 13.21 -1.40
N PHE A 768 -19.26 12.34 -2.09
CA PHE A 768 -19.25 12.25 -3.56
C PHE A 768 -20.46 12.90 -4.25
N GLY A 769 -21.38 13.52 -3.51
CA GLY A 769 -22.59 14.16 -4.04
C GLY A 769 -23.81 13.24 -4.04
N GLN A 770 -24.99 13.79 -4.34
CA GLN A 770 -26.23 12.98 -4.42
C GLN A 770 -26.20 11.98 -5.57
N ASP A 771 -25.40 12.29 -6.59
CA ASP A 771 -25.05 11.47 -7.75
C ASP A 771 -23.91 10.47 -7.45
N ALA A 772 -23.61 10.16 -6.18
CA ALA A 772 -22.55 9.21 -5.83
C ALA A 772 -22.73 7.81 -6.48
N ASP A 773 -23.93 7.46 -6.94
CA ASP A 773 -24.22 6.21 -7.66
C ASP A 773 -23.93 6.30 -9.18
N VAL A 774 -23.63 7.49 -9.71
CA VAL A 774 -23.34 7.77 -11.13
C VAL A 774 -21.84 7.76 -11.40
N PHE A 775 -21.44 7.19 -12.55
CA PHE A 775 -20.07 7.24 -13.07
C PHE A 775 -19.80 8.60 -13.74
N GLU A 776 -19.22 9.54 -13.01
CA GLU A 776 -18.88 10.87 -13.53
C GLU A 776 -17.42 11.20 -13.23
N PRO A 777 -16.48 10.87 -14.14
CA PRO A 777 -15.05 11.17 -13.96
C PRO A 777 -14.76 12.67 -13.74
N GLY A 778 -15.56 13.56 -14.32
CA GLY A 778 -15.43 15.01 -14.17
C GLY A 778 -15.44 15.49 -12.71
N ARG A 779 -16.03 14.73 -11.77
CA ARG A 779 -15.96 15.06 -10.34
C ARG A 779 -14.53 15.18 -9.80
N TRP A 780 -13.57 14.49 -10.42
CA TRP A 780 -12.15 14.53 -10.04
C TRP A 780 -11.38 15.70 -10.66
N LEU A 781 -12.01 16.47 -11.55
CA LEU A 781 -11.44 17.63 -12.25
C LEU A 781 -12.03 18.97 -11.76
N THR A 782 -12.67 18.96 -10.58
CA THR A 782 -13.12 20.21 -9.93
C THR A 782 -11.94 21.09 -9.53
N GLU A 783 -12.10 22.40 -9.71
CA GLU A 783 -11.16 23.43 -9.23
C GLU A 783 -11.25 23.64 -7.71
N ASP A 784 -12.32 23.15 -7.06
CA ASP A 784 -12.46 23.17 -5.60
C ASP A 784 -11.48 22.20 -4.94
N THR A 785 -10.37 22.76 -4.47
CA THR A 785 -9.30 22.01 -3.81
C THR A 785 -9.73 21.35 -2.49
N GLU A 786 -10.74 21.87 -1.78
CA GLU A 786 -11.22 21.28 -0.53
C GLU A 786 -12.07 20.05 -0.82
N ILE A 787 -13.03 20.16 -1.74
CA ILE A 787 -13.85 19.04 -2.23
C ILE A 787 -12.95 17.95 -2.82
N LEU A 788 -12.00 18.31 -3.67
CA LEU A 788 -11.05 17.37 -4.27
C LEU A 788 -10.19 16.68 -3.20
N SER A 789 -9.67 17.43 -2.22
CA SER A 789 -8.93 16.89 -1.07
C SER A 789 -9.78 15.93 -0.25
N ARG A 790 -11.03 16.29 0.05
CA ARG A 790 -11.99 15.46 0.80
C ARG A 790 -12.29 14.15 0.06
N MET A 791 -12.61 14.20 -1.24
CA MET A 791 -12.82 13.00 -2.05
C MET A 791 -11.55 12.12 -2.12
N ASN A 792 -10.37 12.71 -2.28
CA ASN A 792 -9.10 11.97 -2.31
C ASN A 792 -8.82 11.23 -0.98
N ARG A 793 -9.18 11.81 0.18
CA ARG A 793 -9.05 11.12 1.49
C ARG A 793 -9.98 9.91 1.62
N HIS A 794 -11.11 9.91 0.92
CA HIS A 794 -12.10 8.83 0.90
C HIS A 794 -11.88 7.82 -0.24
N TRP A 795 -10.98 8.11 -1.16
CA TRP A 795 -10.63 7.21 -2.26
C TRP A 795 -9.67 6.11 -1.79
N ILE A 796 -10.26 5.05 -1.23
CA ILE A 796 -9.55 3.95 -0.57
C ILE A 796 -9.52 2.57 -1.29
N PRO A 797 -9.52 2.46 -2.64
CA PRO A 797 -9.56 1.14 -3.33
C PRO A 797 -8.34 0.26 -3.04
N PHE A 798 -7.22 0.88 -2.63
CA PHE A 798 -5.98 0.20 -2.25
C PHE A 798 -5.87 -0.08 -0.74
N GLY A 799 -6.94 0.10 0.04
CA GLY A 799 -6.91 -0.01 1.49
C GLY A 799 -6.18 1.16 2.17
N LEU A 800 -5.77 0.95 3.43
CA LEU A 800 -5.52 2.06 4.36
C LEU A 800 -4.34 1.88 5.33
N GLY A 801 -3.80 3.03 5.76
CA GLY A 801 -2.83 3.17 6.83
C GLY A 801 -1.55 2.37 6.60
N SER A 802 -1.02 1.77 7.67
CA SER A 802 0.15 0.88 7.62
C SER A 802 -0.06 -0.38 6.77
N ARG A 803 -1.32 -0.69 6.38
CA ARG A 803 -1.73 -1.90 5.66
C ARG A 803 -2.18 -1.63 4.21
N THR A 804 -2.00 -0.42 3.69
CA THR A 804 -2.28 -0.05 2.29
C THR A 804 -1.57 -1.00 1.31
N CYS A 805 -2.19 -1.30 0.17
CA CYS A 805 -1.64 -2.17 -0.86
C CYS A 805 -0.22 -1.74 -1.27
N ILE A 806 0.74 -2.67 -1.19
CA ILE A 806 2.12 -2.43 -1.61
C ILE A 806 2.23 -2.37 -3.15
N GLY A 807 1.39 -3.12 -3.86
CA GLY A 807 1.31 -3.17 -5.33
C GLY A 807 0.53 -2.02 -5.99
N ARG A 808 0.05 -1.02 -5.23
CA ARG A 808 -0.74 0.11 -5.77
C ARG A 808 -0.12 0.71 -7.02
N HIS A 809 1.17 1.00 -6.95
CA HIS A 809 1.89 1.68 -8.02
C HIS A 809 2.02 0.79 -9.27
N VAL A 810 2.27 -0.51 -9.10
CA VAL A 810 2.31 -1.49 -10.22
C VAL A 810 0.95 -1.57 -10.92
N SER A 811 -0.15 -1.70 -10.17
CA SER A 811 -1.49 -1.78 -10.75
C SER A 811 -1.88 -0.49 -11.50
N VAL A 812 -1.51 0.69 -10.97
CA VAL A 812 -1.73 1.98 -11.65
C VAL A 812 -0.90 2.08 -12.94
N LEU A 813 0.34 1.57 -12.94
CA LEU A 813 1.18 1.47 -14.14
C LEU A 813 0.52 0.60 -15.23
N GLU A 814 0.07 -0.61 -14.85
CA GLU A 814 -0.61 -1.53 -15.77
C GLU A 814 -1.85 -0.90 -16.42
N MET A 815 -2.71 -0.27 -15.61
CA MET A 815 -3.92 0.40 -16.10
C MET A 815 -3.58 1.60 -17.00
N SER A 816 -2.68 2.48 -16.53
CA SER A 816 -2.35 3.73 -17.24
C SER A 816 -1.70 3.48 -18.59
N LYS A 817 -0.94 2.39 -18.76
CA LYS A 817 -0.33 2.02 -20.05
C LYS A 817 -1.29 1.26 -20.96
N LEU A 818 -2.04 0.28 -20.44
CA LEU A 818 -2.89 -0.58 -21.28
C LEU A 818 -4.11 0.16 -21.82
N LEU A 819 -4.82 0.90 -20.97
CA LEU A 819 -6.12 1.51 -21.33
C LEU A 819 -6.04 2.49 -22.52
N PRO A 820 -5.19 3.53 -22.53
CA PRO A 820 -5.13 4.46 -23.66
C PRO A 820 -4.64 3.77 -24.93
N ARG A 821 -3.78 2.75 -24.82
CA ARG A 821 -3.35 1.93 -25.96
C ARG A 821 -4.54 1.21 -26.60
N ILE A 822 -5.27 0.39 -25.83
CA ILE A 822 -6.35 -0.42 -26.41
C ILE A 822 -7.52 0.44 -26.89
N LEU A 823 -7.82 1.56 -26.21
CA LEU A 823 -8.90 2.48 -26.61
C LEU A 823 -8.55 3.38 -27.81
N ARG A 824 -7.26 3.57 -28.11
CA ARG A 824 -6.80 4.22 -29.35
C ARG A 824 -6.93 3.28 -30.54
N ASP A 825 -6.48 2.03 -30.36
CA ASP A 825 -6.27 1.07 -31.45
C ASP A 825 -7.54 0.25 -31.78
N PHE A 826 -8.42 0.04 -30.79
CA PHE A 826 -9.61 -0.80 -30.90
C PHE A 826 -10.89 -0.10 -30.43
N GLU A 827 -12.00 -0.46 -31.05
CA GLU A 827 -13.35 -0.13 -30.61
C GLU A 827 -13.97 -1.35 -29.94
N PHE A 828 -14.66 -1.12 -28.82
CA PHE A 828 -15.27 -2.16 -28.00
C PHE A 828 -16.77 -1.92 -27.91
N SER A 829 -17.58 -2.98 -27.98
CA SER A 829 -19.03 -2.91 -27.74
C SER A 829 -19.48 -4.06 -26.86
N LEU A 830 -20.41 -3.81 -25.94
CA LEU A 830 -21.00 -4.86 -25.11
C LEU A 830 -21.73 -5.89 -25.99
N ASP A 831 -21.59 -7.17 -25.64
CA ASP A 831 -22.46 -8.22 -26.17
C ASP A 831 -23.94 -7.89 -25.90
N GLU A 832 -24.85 -8.35 -26.77
CA GLU A 832 -26.30 -8.09 -26.66
C GLU A 832 -26.87 -8.43 -25.28
N THR A 833 -26.34 -9.47 -24.63
CA THR A 833 -26.76 -9.87 -23.27
C THR A 833 -26.42 -8.84 -22.18
N LEU A 834 -25.38 -8.01 -22.39
CA LEU A 834 -24.89 -6.98 -21.46
C LEU A 834 -25.31 -5.56 -21.85
N LYS A 835 -25.85 -5.34 -23.05
CA LYS A 835 -26.50 -4.05 -23.40
C LYS A 835 -27.74 -3.81 -22.53
N SER A 836 -28.59 -4.83 -22.39
CA SER A 836 -29.89 -4.73 -21.70
C SER A 836 -29.85 -4.96 -20.19
N ARG A 837 -28.72 -5.42 -19.62
CA ARG A 837 -28.59 -5.81 -18.20
C ARG A 837 -27.29 -5.32 -17.60
N GLU A 838 -27.23 -5.25 -16.27
CA GLU A 838 -25.94 -5.11 -15.59
C GLU A 838 -25.12 -6.39 -15.72
N TRP A 839 -23.78 -6.26 -15.69
CA TRP A 839 -22.89 -7.41 -15.64
C TRP A 839 -23.07 -8.23 -14.35
N ILE A 840 -22.81 -9.53 -14.45
CA ILE A 840 -22.89 -10.43 -13.29
C ILE A 840 -21.54 -10.39 -12.58
N THR A 841 -21.55 -10.19 -11.27
CA THR A 841 -20.34 -10.20 -10.43
C THR A 841 -20.44 -11.26 -9.34
N ARG A 842 -19.29 -11.68 -8.80
CA ARG A 842 -19.21 -12.60 -7.68
C ARG A 842 -18.16 -12.12 -6.67
N ASN A 843 -18.63 -11.76 -5.48
CA ASN A 843 -17.82 -11.36 -4.34
C ASN A 843 -17.46 -12.55 -3.43
N LEU A 844 -16.22 -13.01 -3.55
CA LEU A 844 -15.58 -13.83 -2.53
C LEU A 844 -14.28 -13.12 -2.12
N TRP A 845 -14.39 -12.13 -1.24
CA TRP A 845 -13.36 -11.11 -0.95
C TRP A 845 -13.11 -10.13 -2.10
N PHE A 846 -12.85 -10.64 -3.30
CA PHE A 846 -12.78 -9.82 -4.52
C PHE A 846 -14.09 -9.88 -5.30
N VAL A 847 -14.53 -8.74 -5.85
CA VAL A 847 -15.74 -8.63 -6.69
C VAL A 847 -15.38 -8.88 -8.15
N LYS A 848 -15.28 -10.17 -8.52
CA LYS A 848 -14.91 -10.58 -9.87
C LYS A 848 -16.09 -10.43 -10.83
N PRO A 849 -15.92 -9.82 -12.02
CA PRO A 849 -16.93 -9.91 -13.08
C PRO A 849 -16.95 -11.32 -13.68
N MET A 850 -18.13 -11.75 -14.13
CA MET A 850 -18.39 -13.09 -14.66
C MET A 850 -18.95 -12.96 -16.08
N ASN A 851 -18.35 -13.64 -17.07
CA ASN A 851 -18.76 -13.58 -18.48
C ASN A 851 -18.79 -12.14 -19.03
N PHE A 852 -17.73 -11.35 -18.84
CA PHE A 852 -17.68 -9.96 -19.34
C PHE A 852 -17.36 -9.96 -20.84
N LYS A 853 -18.38 -10.29 -21.64
CA LYS A 853 -18.27 -10.46 -23.08
C LYS A 853 -18.45 -9.17 -23.85
N VAL A 854 -17.54 -8.91 -24.78
CA VAL A 854 -17.59 -7.79 -25.71
C VAL A 854 -17.27 -8.25 -27.12
N ASN A 855 -17.67 -7.45 -28.10
CA ASN A 855 -17.16 -7.51 -29.47
C ASN A 855 -16.08 -6.44 -29.62
N ILE A 856 -15.02 -6.75 -30.38
CA ILE A 856 -13.90 -5.85 -30.67
C ILE A 856 -13.88 -5.57 -32.18
N GLN A 857 -13.55 -4.34 -32.58
CA GLN A 857 -13.31 -3.94 -33.96
C GLN A 857 -12.05 -3.06 -34.03
N THR A 858 -11.42 -2.94 -35.21
CA THR A 858 -10.32 -1.98 -35.41
C THR A 858 -10.92 -0.57 -35.34
N ARG A 859 -10.38 0.30 -34.49
CA ARG A 859 -10.83 1.69 -34.46
C ARG A 859 -10.37 2.37 -35.75
N THR A 860 -11.32 2.81 -36.57
CA THR A 860 -10.99 3.65 -37.74
C THR A 860 -10.70 5.07 -37.25
N ALA A 861 -9.67 5.71 -37.83
CA ALA A 861 -9.26 7.06 -37.48
C ALA A 861 -10.45 8.04 -37.57
N PRO A 862 -10.54 9.05 -36.69
CA PRO A 862 -11.79 9.74 -36.41
C PRO A 862 -12.44 10.36 -37.65
N ARG A 863 -13.71 10.03 -37.87
CA ARG A 863 -14.60 10.91 -38.65
C ARG A 863 -14.62 12.27 -37.95
N GLY A 864 -14.22 13.32 -38.65
CA GLY A 864 -14.12 14.66 -38.05
C GLY A 864 -15.45 15.08 -37.41
N LYS A 865 -15.37 15.57 -36.17
CA LYS A 865 -16.44 16.13 -35.32
C LYS A 865 -17.87 15.75 -35.76
N MET A 866 -18.48 14.77 -35.07
CA MET A 866 -19.94 14.60 -35.14
C MET A 866 -20.60 15.94 -34.83
N ASN A 867 -21.41 16.44 -35.76
CA ASN A 867 -22.20 17.64 -35.52
C ASN A 867 -23.31 17.29 -34.52
N ALA A 868 -23.75 18.28 -33.73
CA ALA A 868 -24.77 18.12 -32.69
C ALA A 868 -26.19 17.76 -33.22
N HIS A 869 -26.31 17.37 -34.49
CA HIS A 869 -27.54 16.90 -35.12
C HIS A 869 -27.64 15.36 -35.21
N ASP A 870 -26.55 14.62 -35.01
CA ASP A 870 -26.52 13.14 -35.08
C ASP A 870 -26.82 12.46 -33.73
N VAL A 871 -27.35 13.19 -32.74
CA VAL A 871 -27.83 12.65 -31.46
C VAL A 871 -29.35 12.83 -31.38
N ASN A 872 -30.09 11.82 -31.83
CA ASN A 872 -31.53 11.60 -31.60
C ASN A 872 -31.79 10.09 -31.58
#